data_AF-A0A6P0THN0-F1
#
_entry.id   AF-A0A6P0THN0-F1
#
_cell.length_a   1.000
_cell.length_b   1.000
_cell.length_c   1.000
_cell.angle_alpha   90.00
_cell.angle_beta   90.00
_cell.angle_gamma   90.00
#
_symmetry.space_group_name_H-M   'P 1'
#
loop_
_entity.id
_entity.type
_entity.pdbx_description
1 polymer ?
#
loop_
_entity_poly.entity_id
_entity_poly.type
_entity_poly.pdbx_seq_one_letter_code
_entity_poly.pdbx_strand_id
1 'polypeptide(L)'
;YKDQLVRYSPTRMIATNLSFRKILDQFLQQQNISFDTFGRRGGLIQTFDTRQVLVFLRPTVTAVTLHRGNRVVPMASLSGTVLEDLTTQLGQWLWRQVQPDGRMVYKYFPSRGTESNANNLIRQFMATLALIRYAQASGQVNHWTLAQQNLDYTLHQFYRSEGALGWVEYDGKVKLGAIALAALAILELSDGETAPDHPSIQPKIPAKPWTVAPAYQGQFQGFCATIDTLWQPDGSFRTFYKPADRNDNHNFYPGEALLFWASLYCRTQDPTLLERCYTSFTYYRTWHREHYNPAFIPWHTQAYALLYRATGDRQFLDAIIAMNDGLVTMQQWFPDESTIHADVQGRFYQPDADYGPPHASSTGVYLEGLADAYALALQTGDPERAATYEAVIWRGLRSVRQLQFRDAVDLFYVSNRAAVQGGLRTTVYDNVIRVDNVQHCLMALLKLRRWPAFQSDATPPSRAMSKTAITAPNATDEPLDVNFQDAIALQAKTKDKAESLQYFRLIHSTVEVQPLLDEIAAHEQLWLHNTSRQDNITVQRETQTIYLRSVKKPFPPGITSSNDVHASRPTNLAEQFPQVMQWVEQFAQAQDGELGRVAIVRLAPHGRVYRHIDQGDYYRVRDRYHLVLHSATGSLLGAGDEWVRLHPGECWWFNNKIPHEAYNESDDWRIHVIFDVQTQ
;
A
#
# COMPACT_ATOMS: atom_id res chain seq x y z
N TYR A 1 25.63 -32.04 -39.89
CA TYR A 1 24.80 -32.46 -38.75
C TYR A 1 23.74 -33.51 -39.07
N LYS A 2 23.70 -34.15 -40.26
CA LYS A 2 22.64 -35.12 -40.59
C LYS A 2 22.60 -36.34 -39.64
N ASP A 3 23.74 -36.69 -39.04
CA ASP A 3 23.86 -37.77 -38.04
C ASP A 3 24.08 -37.27 -36.60
N GLN A 4 23.88 -35.97 -36.36
CA GLN A 4 24.11 -35.35 -35.05
C GLN A 4 22.79 -35.23 -34.29
N LEU A 5 22.69 -35.98 -33.19
CA LEU A 5 21.52 -35.98 -32.32
C LEU A 5 21.91 -35.47 -30.94
N VAL A 6 21.30 -34.37 -30.50
CA VAL A 6 21.50 -33.83 -29.16
C VAL A 6 20.21 -33.94 -28.36
N ARG A 7 20.30 -34.56 -27.18
CA ARG A 7 19.18 -34.73 -26.25
C ARG A 7 19.44 -33.99 -24.95
N TYR A 8 18.45 -33.23 -24.50
CA TYR A 8 18.44 -32.56 -23.21
C TYR A 8 17.22 -32.98 -22.42
N SER A 9 17.43 -33.47 -21.20
CA SER A 9 16.35 -33.69 -20.23
C SER A 9 16.06 -32.40 -19.46
N PRO A 10 14.84 -32.22 -18.92
CA PRO A 10 14.54 -31.07 -18.05
C PRO A 10 15.53 -30.92 -16.89
N THR A 11 15.95 -32.02 -16.26
CA THR A 11 17.00 -32.00 -15.23
C THR A 11 18.31 -31.41 -15.75
N ARG A 12 18.77 -31.82 -16.94
CA ARG A 12 20.01 -31.29 -17.52
C ARG A 12 19.87 -29.80 -17.80
N MET A 13 18.71 -29.37 -18.31
CA MET A 13 18.41 -27.97 -18.58
C MET A 13 18.43 -27.12 -17.31
N ILE A 14 17.76 -27.54 -16.24
CA ILE A 14 17.75 -26.85 -14.94
C ILE A 14 19.15 -26.85 -14.32
N ALA A 15 19.84 -28.00 -14.30
CA ALA A 15 21.16 -28.13 -13.69
C ALA A 15 22.20 -27.21 -14.37
N THR A 16 22.02 -26.91 -15.66
CA THR A 16 22.91 -26.02 -16.44
C THR A 16 22.32 -24.63 -16.70
N ASN A 17 21.12 -24.37 -16.19
CA ASN A 17 20.34 -23.15 -16.40
C ASN A 17 20.20 -22.74 -17.89
N LEU A 18 19.94 -23.71 -18.77
CA LEU A 18 19.78 -23.51 -20.21
C LEU A 18 18.31 -23.49 -20.63
N SER A 19 17.93 -22.49 -21.43
CA SER A 19 16.64 -22.46 -22.12
C SER A 19 16.68 -23.26 -23.42
N PHE A 20 15.51 -23.63 -23.95
CA PHE A 20 15.39 -24.27 -25.28
C PHE A 20 16.10 -23.45 -26.36
N ARG A 21 15.91 -22.12 -26.34
CA ARG A 21 16.54 -21.21 -27.29
C ARG A 21 18.07 -21.27 -27.19
N LYS A 22 18.63 -21.21 -25.98
CA LYS A 22 20.09 -21.30 -25.78
C LYS A 22 20.65 -22.64 -26.25
N ILE A 23 19.94 -23.75 -26.00
CA ILE A 23 20.35 -25.07 -26.49
C ILE A 23 20.41 -25.09 -28.01
N LEU A 24 19.36 -24.59 -28.65
CA LEU A 24 19.30 -24.52 -30.11
C LEU A 24 20.41 -23.62 -30.66
N ASP A 25 20.60 -22.43 -30.10
CA ASP A 25 21.64 -21.49 -30.54
C ASP A 25 23.04 -22.11 -30.39
N GLN A 26 23.33 -22.79 -29.27
CA GLN A 26 24.58 -23.51 -29.08
C GLN A 26 24.78 -24.64 -30.09
N PHE A 27 23.74 -25.41 -30.38
CA PHE A 27 23.79 -26.45 -31.40
C PHE A 27 24.07 -25.86 -32.79
N LEU A 28 23.35 -24.82 -33.18
CA LEU A 28 23.52 -24.14 -34.48
C LEU A 28 24.93 -23.57 -34.62
N GLN A 29 25.46 -22.95 -33.57
CA GLN A 29 26.83 -22.44 -33.51
C GLN A 29 27.87 -23.56 -33.66
N GLN A 30 27.71 -24.66 -32.91
CA GLN A 30 28.61 -25.82 -33.00
C GLN A 30 28.61 -26.47 -34.39
N GLN A 31 27.46 -26.43 -35.09
CA GLN A 31 27.33 -26.95 -36.44
C GLN A 31 27.67 -25.91 -37.52
N ASN A 32 27.97 -24.67 -37.14
CA ASN A 32 28.24 -23.53 -38.03
C ASN A 32 27.13 -23.33 -39.09
N ILE A 33 25.87 -23.32 -38.66
CA ILE A 33 24.69 -23.14 -39.52
C ILE A 33 23.73 -22.11 -38.94
N SER A 34 22.96 -21.44 -39.79
CA SER A 34 21.83 -20.59 -39.34
C SER A 34 20.58 -21.43 -39.06
N PHE A 35 19.63 -20.87 -38.30
CA PHE A 35 18.32 -21.49 -38.08
C PHE A 35 17.56 -21.74 -39.40
N ASP A 36 17.62 -20.81 -40.35
CA ASP A 36 17.01 -21.00 -41.67
C ASP A 36 17.65 -22.13 -42.46
N THR A 37 18.97 -22.29 -42.34
CA THR A 37 19.69 -23.40 -42.96
C THR A 37 19.33 -24.71 -42.27
N PHE A 38 19.18 -24.69 -40.94
CA PHE A 38 18.72 -25.83 -40.15
C PHE A 38 17.37 -26.35 -40.64
N GLY A 39 16.38 -25.46 -40.76
CA GLY A 39 15.05 -25.80 -41.28
C GLY A 39 15.06 -26.27 -42.73
N ARG A 40 15.70 -25.52 -43.64
CA ARG A 40 15.76 -25.86 -45.08
C ARG A 40 16.41 -27.20 -45.37
N ARG A 41 17.34 -27.65 -44.53
CA ARG A 41 18.03 -28.93 -44.67
C ARG A 41 17.37 -30.07 -43.86
N GLY A 42 16.13 -29.87 -43.40
CA GLY A 42 15.34 -30.91 -42.72
C GLY A 42 15.71 -31.13 -41.25
N GLY A 43 16.23 -30.11 -40.58
CA GLY A 43 16.47 -30.16 -39.13
C GLY A 43 15.17 -30.36 -38.36
N LEU A 44 15.18 -31.26 -37.38
CA LEU A 44 14.02 -31.61 -36.57
C LEU A 44 14.22 -31.18 -35.12
N ILE A 45 13.18 -30.58 -34.54
CA ILE A 45 13.07 -30.30 -33.10
C ILE A 45 11.86 -31.08 -32.61
N GLN A 46 12.05 -31.94 -31.62
CA GLN A 46 11.00 -32.79 -31.09
C GLN A 46 11.00 -32.72 -29.56
N THR A 47 9.81 -32.78 -28.99
CA THR A 47 9.58 -32.95 -27.55
C THR A 47 8.98 -34.34 -27.32
N PHE A 48 9.36 -34.98 -26.23
CA PHE A 48 8.86 -36.30 -25.85
C PHE A 48 8.72 -36.38 -24.34
N ASP A 49 7.81 -37.21 -23.87
CA ASP A 49 7.59 -37.43 -22.45
C ASP A 49 8.82 -38.07 -21.81
N THR A 50 9.22 -37.54 -20.66
CA THR A 50 10.38 -38.05 -19.92
C THR A 50 9.98 -38.43 -18.51
N ARG A 51 10.26 -39.67 -18.11
CA ARG A 51 10.24 -40.07 -16.69
C ARG A 51 11.64 -39.89 -16.13
N GLN A 52 11.76 -39.06 -15.10
CA GLN A 52 13.03 -38.75 -14.47
C GLN A 52 13.02 -39.25 -13.03
N VAL A 53 14.07 -39.95 -12.62
CA VAL A 53 14.19 -40.51 -11.27
C VAL A 53 15.54 -40.12 -10.69
N LEU A 54 15.54 -39.52 -9.50
CA LEU A 54 16.73 -39.29 -8.70
C LEU A 54 16.91 -40.46 -7.73
N VAL A 55 18.05 -41.13 -7.79
CA VAL A 55 18.37 -42.26 -6.93
C VAL A 55 19.48 -41.85 -5.95
N PHE A 56 19.16 -41.83 -4.66
CA PHE A 56 20.18 -41.72 -3.61
C PHE A 56 20.69 -43.12 -3.30
N LEU A 57 22.01 -43.31 -3.33
CA LEU A 57 22.63 -44.62 -3.09
C LEU A 57 23.01 -44.86 -1.63
N ARG A 58 23.06 -43.81 -0.80
CA ARG A 58 23.49 -43.85 0.60
C ARG A 58 22.73 -42.81 1.44
N PRO A 59 22.57 -43.03 2.76
CA PRO A 59 22.91 -44.24 3.51
C PRO A 59 22.00 -45.43 3.16
N THR A 60 20.78 -45.17 2.67
CA THR A 60 19.84 -46.16 2.16
C THR A 60 19.45 -45.82 0.72
N VAL A 61 19.23 -46.85 -0.09
CA VAL A 61 18.80 -46.65 -1.49
C VAL A 61 17.37 -46.12 -1.49
N THR A 62 17.19 -44.90 -1.99
CA THR A 62 15.87 -44.28 -2.17
C THR A 62 15.75 -43.71 -3.58
N ALA A 63 14.55 -43.77 -4.15
CA ALA A 63 14.26 -43.26 -5.48
C ALA A 63 13.14 -42.23 -5.41
N VAL A 64 13.34 -41.10 -6.06
CA VAL A 64 12.38 -39.99 -6.11
C VAL A 64 12.07 -39.67 -7.56
N THR A 65 10.80 -39.77 -7.94
CA THR A 65 10.34 -39.32 -9.25
C THR A 65 10.38 -37.80 -9.31
N LEU A 66 10.96 -37.26 -10.38
CA LEU A 66 11.06 -35.84 -10.63
C LEU A 66 10.07 -35.41 -11.74
N HIS A 67 9.33 -34.35 -11.47
CA HIS A 67 8.60 -33.55 -12.44
C HIS A 67 9.51 -32.43 -12.94
N ARG A 68 9.92 -32.49 -14.21
CA ARG A 68 10.78 -31.49 -14.86
C ARG A 68 12.09 -31.19 -14.13
N GLY A 69 12.59 -32.10 -13.30
CA GLY A 69 13.83 -31.94 -12.53
C GLY A 69 13.65 -31.49 -11.08
N ASN A 70 12.42 -31.42 -10.56
CA ASN A 70 12.15 -31.25 -9.13
C ASN A 70 10.91 -32.06 -8.70
N ARG A 71 10.49 -31.96 -7.43
CA ARG A 71 9.19 -32.47 -6.95
C ARG A 71 8.14 -31.37 -7.04
N VAL A 72 6.91 -31.75 -7.33
CA VAL A 72 5.75 -30.86 -7.19
C VAL A 72 5.43 -30.72 -5.70
N VAL A 73 5.18 -29.50 -5.24
CA VAL A 73 4.68 -29.23 -3.88
C VAL A 73 3.15 -29.29 -3.90
N PRO A 74 2.51 -30.28 -3.26
CA PRO A 74 1.04 -30.33 -3.19
C PRO A 74 0.52 -29.25 -2.24
N MET A 75 -0.67 -28.72 -2.52
CA MET A 75 -1.29 -27.72 -1.65
C MET A 75 -1.51 -28.25 -0.22
N ALA A 76 -1.94 -29.51 -0.11
CA ALA A 76 -2.17 -30.19 1.17
C ALA A 76 -0.89 -30.44 2.00
N SER A 77 0.29 -30.22 1.42
CA SER A 77 1.56 -30.31 2.16
C SER A 77 1.95 -29.01 2.87
N LEU A 78 1.22 -27.92 2.64
CA LEU A 78 1.44 -26.68 3.37
C LEU A 78 0.67 -26.70 4.69
N SER A 79 1.28 -26.06 5.70
CA SER A 79 0.75 -25.91 7.05
C SER A 79 1.47 -24.72 7.71
N GLY A 80 0.99 -24.25 8.86
CA GLY A 80 1.68 -23.21 9.64
C GLY A 80 3.12 -23.61 10.00
N THR A 81 3.33 -24.87 10.41
CA THR A 81 4.69 -25.40 10.65
C THR A 81 5.59 -25.31 9.42
N VAL A 82 5.05 -25.60 8.22
CA VAL A 82 5.81 -25.50 6.97
C VAL A 82 6.13 -24.04 6.61
N LEU A 83 5.23 -23.10 6.89
CA LEU A 83 5.48 -21.68 6.68
C LEU A 83 6.53 -21.13 7.64
N GLU A 84 6.55 -21.60 8.89
CA GLU A 84 7.56 -21.22 9.87
C GLU A 84 8.96 -21.74 9.48
N ASP A 85 9.05 -23.00 9.02
CA ASP A 85 10.29 -23.55 8.42
C ASP A 85 10.73 -22.73 7.22
N LEU A 86 9.81 -22.43 6.28
CA LEU A 86 10.11 -21.61 5.11
C LEU A 86 10.65 -20.24 5.53
N THR A 87 9.97 -19.54 6.45
CA THR A 87 10.36 -18.23 6.98
C THR A 87 11.77 -18.28 7.57
N THR A 88 12.04 -19.26 8.42
CA THR A 88 13.35 -19.46 9.06
C THR A 88 14.44 -19.69 8.03
N GLN A 89 14.22 -20.56 7.06
CA GLN A 89 15.20 -20.89 6.02
C GLN A 89 15.50 -19.71 5.09
N LEU A 90 14.47 -18.92 4.71
CA LEU A 90 14.66 -17.72 3.90
C LEU A 90 15.48 -16.67 4.66
N GLY A 91 15.15 -16.41 5.92
CA GLY A 91 15.86 -15.46 6.78
C GLY A 91 17.31 -15.85 7.03
N GLN A 92 17.56 -17.13 7.34
CA GLN A 92 18.91 -17.65 7.51
C GLN A 92 19.73 -17.61 6.21
N TRP A 93 19.10 -17.86 5.05
CA TRP A 93 19.80 -17.72 3.77
C TRP A 93 20.22 -16.27 3.54
N LEU A 94 19.31 -15.30 3.77
CA LEU A 94 19.58 -13.88 3.60
C LEU A 94 20.71 -13.42 4.54
N TRP A 95 20.68 -13.87 5.80
CA TRP A 95 21.75 -13.64 6.78
C TRP A 95 23.11 -14.15 6.29
N ARG A 96 23.17 -15.38 5.75
CA ARG A 96 24.42 -15.95 5.17
C ARG A 96 24.93 -15.24 3.92
N GLN A 97 24.10 -14.44 3.25
CA GLN A 97 24.52 -13.70 2.05
C GLN A 97 25.28 -12.41 2.38
N VAL A 98 25.24 -11.95 3.63
CA VAL A 98 26.07 -10.84 4.09
C VAL A 98 27.49 -11.36 4.32
N GLN A 99 28.44 -10.80 3.58
CA GLN A 99 29.85 -11.12 3.68
C GLN A 99 30.48 -10.52 4.95
N PRO A 100 31.67 -10.97 5.36
CA PRO A 100 32.32 -10.45 6.58
C PRO A 100 32.56 -8.94 6.61
N ASP A 101 32.61 -8.27 5.46
CA ASP A 101 32.74 -6.82 5.33
C ASP A 101 31.39 -6.07 5.38
N GLY A 102 30.26 -6.78 5.52
CA GLY A 102 28.90 -6.23 5.47
C GLY A 102 28.27 -6.22 4.07
N ARG A 103 29.00 -6.63 3.02
CA ARG A 103 28.47 -6.65 1.65
C ARG A 103 27.42 -7.74 1.46
N MET A 104 26.27 -7.38 0.91
CA MET A 104 25.24 -8.35 0.52
C MET A 104 25.46 -8.86 -0.91
N VAL A 105 25.44 -10.19 -1.07
CA VAL A 105 25.48 -10.86 -2.40
C VAL A 105 24.20 -10.55 -3.17
N TYR A 106 24.33 -9.83 -4.30
CA TYR A 106 23.17 -9.45 -5.11
C TYR A 106 22.55 -10.66 -5.82
N LYS A 107 23.40 -11.45 -6.49
CA LYS A 107 22.95 -12.52 -7.39
C LYS A 107 23.95 -13.66 -7.45
N TYR A 108 23.43 -14.88 -7.33
CA TYR A 108 24.21 -16.11 -7.35
C TYR A 108 23.75 -17.03 -8.50
N PHE A 109 24.70 -17.77 -9.09
CA PHE A 109 24.46 -18.73 -10.16
C PHE A 109 24.72 -20.16 -9.68
N PRO A 110 23.69 -20.91 -9.20
CA PRO A 110 23.88 -22.26 -8.67
C PRO A 110 24.57 -23.22 -9.65
N SER A 111 24.20 -23.17 -10.94
CA SER A 111 24.81 -23.99 -12.00
C SER A 111 26.31 -23.75 -12.21
N ARG A 112 26.82 -22.57 -11.81
CA ARG A 112 28.23 -22.20 -11.97
C ARG A 112 29.00 -22.17 -10.65
N GLY A 113 28.30 -22.18 -9.52
CA GLY A 113 28.89 -22.02 -8.20
C GLY A 113 29.47 -20.63 -7.92
N THR A 114 29.06 -19.60 -8.69
CA THR A 114 29.68 -18.27 -8.68
C THR A 114 28.67 -17.15 -8.40
N GLU A 115 29.13 -16.09 -7.73
CA GLU A 115 28.44 -14.81 -7.63
C GLU A 115 28.47 -14.03 -8.96
N SER A 116 27.52 -13.12 -9.16
CA SER A 116 27.48 -12.16 -10.27
C SER A 116 28.23 -10.87 -9.92
N ASN A 117 28.99 -10.31 -10.86
CA ASN A 117 29.58 -8.97 -10.73
C ASN A 117 28.56 -7.81 -10.92
N ALA A 118 27.27 -8.12 -10.97
CA ALA A 118 26.23 -7.11 -11.18
C ALA A 118 25.78 -6.56 -9.83
N ASN A 119 25.15 -5.38 -9.82
CA ASN A 119 24.55 -4.84 -8.61
C ASN A 119 23.27 -4.05 -8.92
N ASN A 120 22.43 -3.85 -7.90
CA ASN A 120 21.23 -3.03 -7.97
C ASN A 120 20.88 -2.45 -6.60
N LEU A 121 21.01 -1.13 -6.42
CA LEU A 121 20.85 -0.48 -5.12
C LEU A 121 19.45 -0.59 -4.51
N ILE A 122 18.39 -0.58 -5.31
CA ILE A 122 17.01 -0.78 -4.81
C ILE A 122 16.94 -2.14 -4.10
N ARG A 123 17.47 -3.17 -4.75
CA ARG A 123 17.48 -4.53 -4.20
C ARG A 123 18.42 -4.68 -3.00
N GLN A 124 19.53 -3.93 -2.96
CA GLN A 124 20.43 -3.91 -1.82
C GLN A 124 19.75 -3.31 -0.58
N PHE A 125 19.12 -2.13 -0.70
CA PHE A 125 18.41 -1.52 0.42
C PHE A 125 17.14 -2.27 0.82
N MET A 126 16.44 -2.90 -0.12
CA MET A 126 15.37 -3.85 0.24
C MET A 126 15.89 -5.05 1.02
N ALA A 127 17.10 -5.54 0.72
CA ALA A 127 17.69 -6.64 1.46
C ALA A 127 18.07 -6.20 2.87
N THR A 128 18.57 -4.98 3.03
CA THR A 128 18.80 -4.36 4.35
C THR A 128 17.48 -4.25 5.13
N LEU A 129 16.39 -3.78 4.51
CA LEU A 129 15.06 -3.74 5.14
C LEU A 129 14.58 -5.12 5.58
N ALA A 130 14.73 -6.13 4.72
CA ALA A 130 14.36 -7.49 5.07
C ALA A 130 15.22 -8.06 6.22
N LEU A 131 16.51 -7.71 6.31
CA LEU A 131 17.37 -8.06 7.44
C LEU A 131 16.91 -7.38 8.74
N ILE A 132 16.56 -6.09 8.70
CA ILE A 132 16.03 -5.35 9.87
C ILE A 132 14.74 -6.01 10.37
N ARG A 133 13.79 -6.27 9.47
CA ARG A 133 12.51 -6.91 9.83
C ARG A 133 12.67 -8.35 10.29
N TYR A 134 13.64 -9.08 9.74
CA TYR A 134 13.98 -10.42 10.23
C TYR A 134 14.64 -10.37 11.61
N ALA A 135 15.52 -9.39 11.86
CA ALA A 135 16.14 -9.16 13.16
C ALA A 135 15.07 -8.88 14.23
N GLN A 136 14.12 -7.97 13.95
CA GLN A 136 12.93 -7.71 14.76
C GLN A 136 12.19 -9.01 15.08
N ALA A 137 11.74 -9.73 14.04
CA ALA A 137 10.91 -10.91 14.21
C ALA A 137 11.62 -12.11 14.87
N SER A 138 12.95 -12.15 14.83
CA SER A 138 13.76 -13.19 15.46
C SER A 138 14.13 -12.87 16.91
N GLY A 139 14.14 -11.58 17.29
CA GLY A 139 14.63 -11.10 18.58
C GLY A 139 16.11 -11.37 18.86
N GLN A 140 16.92 -11.77 17.86
CA GLN A 140 18.32 -12.11 18.08
C GLN A 140 19.26 -10.92 17.83
N VAL A 141 20.09 -10.61 18.82
CA VAL A 141 21.06 -9.49 18.77
C VAL A 141 22.02 -9.61 17.59
N ASN A 142 22.51 -10.81 17.28
CA ASN A 142 23.41 -11.04 16.14
C ASN A 142 22.75 -10.73 14.77
N HIS A 143 21.43 -10.89 14.64
CA HIS A 143 20.72 -10.50 13.42
C HIS A 143 20.63 -8.98 13.30
N TRP A 144 20.41 -8.27 14.41
CA TRP A 144 20.45 -6.81 14.47
C TRP A 144 21.82 -6.24 14.13
N THR A 145 22.88 -6.76 14.77
CA THR A 145 24.27 -6.36 14.48
C THR A 145 24.58 -6.53 12.99
N LEU A 146 24.17 -7.64 12.38
CA LEU A 146 24.43 -7.91 10.97
C LEU A 146 23.60 -7.00 10.03
N ALA A 147 22.35 -6.70 10.37
CA ALA A 147 21.53 -5.75 9.62
C ALA A 147 22.16 -4.34 9.63
N GLN A 148 22.66 -3.91 10.80
CA GLN A 148 23.38 -2.65 10.94
C GLN A 148 24.69 -2.64 10.13
N GLN A 149 25.52 -3.68 10.24
CA GLN A 149 26.75 -3.83 9.45
C GLN A 149 26.47 -3.77 7.94
N ASN A 150 25.38 -4.38 7.48
CA ASN A 150 24.99 -4.32 6.08
C ASN A 150 24.56 -2.91 5.64
N LEU A 151 23.79 -2.19 6.48
CA LEU A 151 23.43 -0.79 6.20
C LEU A 151 24.68 0.10 6.14
N ASP A 152 25.58 -0.04 7.11
CA ASP A 152 26.82 0.72 7.19
C ASP A 152 27.69 0.51 5.94
N TYR A 153 27.88 -0.74 5.54
CA TYR A 153 28.60 -1.06 4.30
C TYR A 153 27.94 -0.39 3.08
N THR A 154 26.62 -0.54 2.94
CA THR A 154 25.90 -0.07 1.76
C THR A 154 25.93 1.45 1.66
N LEU A 155 25.74 2.16 2.78
CA LEU A 155 25.87 3.61 2.85
C LEU A 155 27.31 4.05 2.58
N HIS A 156 28.31 3.40 3.18
CA HIS A 156 29.72 3.74 2.97
C HIS A 156 30.12 3.66 1.49
N GLN A 157 29.65 2.64 0.77
CA GLN A 157 29.97 2.47 -0.65
C GLN A 157 29.24 3.48 -1.55
N PHE A 158 27.94 3.68 -1.33
CA PHE A 158 27.07 4.29 -2.34
C PHE A 158 26.52 5.67 -1.97
N TYR A 159 26.57 6.09 -0.71
CA TYR A 159 26.09 7.40 -0.28
C TYR A 159 26.96 8.54 -0.83
N ARG A 160 26.31 9.57 -1.33
CA ARG A 160 26.91 10.83 -1.79
C ARG A 160 26.03 11.99 -1.29
N SER A 161 26.61 13.17 -1.19
CA SER A 161 25.88 14.37 -0.77
C SER A 161 26.47 15.63 -1.38
N GLU A 162 25.62 16.62 -1.61
CA GLU A 162 26.00 17.96 -2.05
C GLU A 162 25.03 18.98 -1.43
N GLY A 163 25.56 19.95 -0.70
CA GLY A 163 24.75 20.88 0.07
C GLY A 163 23.83 20.15 1.06
N ALA A 164 22.53 20.41 0.98
CA ALA A 164 21.51 19.74 1.80
C ALA A 164 21.04 18.40 1.22
N LEU A 165 21.41 18.06 -0.02
CA LEU A 165 20.94 16.86 -0.70
C LEU A 165 21.86 15.67 -0.38
N GLY A 166 21.26 14.52 -0.12
CA GLY A 166 21.94 13.24 0.03
C GLY A 166 21.28 12.18 -0.83
N TRP A 167 22.08 11.30 -1.44
CA TRP A 167 21.57 10.26 -2.33
C TRP A 167 22.49 9.04 -2.37
N VAL A 168 22.00 7.97 -3.00
CA VAL A 168 22.79 6.76 -3.29
C VAL A 168 22.95 6.62 -4.79
N GLU A 169 24.18 6.39 -5.24
CA GLU A 169 24.52 6.33 -6.67
C GLU A 169 25.23 5.02 -7.03
N TYR A 170 24.79 4.41 -8.14
CA TYR A 170 25.48 3.28 -8.75
C TYR A 170 25.33 3.37 -10.27
N ASP A 171 26.43 3.17 -10.99
CA ASP A 171 26.45 3.17 -12.47
C ASP A 171 25.84 4.48 -13.04
N GLY A 172 26.24 5.62 -12.46
CA GLY A 172 25.80 6.94 -12.90
C GLY A 172 24.32 7.26 -12.66
N LYS A 173 23.59 6.42 -11.90
CA LYS A 173 22.14 6.55 -11.70
C LYS A 173 21.79 6.83 -10.25
N VAL A 174 20.90 7.78 -10.05
CA VAL A 174 20.31 8.15 -8.76
C VAL A 174 18.79 8.03 -8.88
N LYS A 175 18.25 7.02 -8.22
CA LYS A 175 16.86 6.57 -8.35
C LYS A 175 16.07 6.94 -7.11
N LEU A 176 14.89 7.52 -7.29
CA LEU A 176 13.96 7.82 -6.19
C LEU A 176 13.74 6.60 -5.29
N GLY A 177 13.45 5.45 -5.88
CA GLY A 177 13.22 4.20 -5.15
C GLY A 177 14.38 3.78 -4.25
N ALA A 178 15.62 3.92 -4.74
CA ALA A 178 16.79 3.55 -3.94
C ALA A 178 17.00 4.52 -2.75
N ILE A 179 16.72 5.81 -2.95
CA ILE A 179 16.81 6.82 -1.90
C ILE A 179 15.71 6.59 -0.84
N ALA A 180 14.47 6.38 -1.29
CA ALA A 180 13.32 6.11 -0.41
C ALA A 180 13.55 4.88 0.47
N LEU A 181 14.06 3.79 -0.12
CA LEU A 181 14.32 2.56 0.62
C LEU A 181 15.54 2.67 1.56
N ALA A 182 16.56 3.45 1.19
CA ALA A 182 17.67 3.77 2.09
C ALA A 182 17.19 4.58 3.31
N ALA A 183 16.33 5.57 3.08
CA ALA A 183 15.71 6.36 4.14
C ALA A 183 14.81 5.49 5.03
N LEU A 184 14.00 4.61 4.42
CA LEU A 184 13.15 3.67 5.16
C LEU A 184 13.98 2.68 5.99
N ALA A 185 15.13 2.21 5.49
CA ALA A 185 16.02 1.34 6.24
C ALA A 185 16.59 2.04 7.49
N ILE A 186 17.04 3.30 7.34
CA ILE A 186 17.48 4.10 8.49
C ILE A 186 16.32 4.35 9.47
N LEU A 187 15.12 4.63 8.95
CA LEU A 187 13.92 4.86 9.75
C LEU A 187 13.61 3.65 10.63
N GLU A 188 13.48 2.45 10.05
CA GLU A 188 13.13 1.22 10.76
C GLU A 188 14.27 0.73 11.68
N LEU A 189 15.54 0.93 11.30
CA LEU A 189 16.67 0.63 12.18
C LEU A 189 16.68 1.55 13.42
N SER A 190 16.31 2.82 13.25
CA SER A 190 16.29 3.82 14.33
C SER A 190 15.19 3.57 15.36
N ASP A 191 14.15 2.79 15.02
CA ASP A 191 13.15 2.37 16.01
C ASP A 191 13.74 1.41 17.08
N GLY A 192 14.88 0.78 16.77
CA GLY A 192 15.61 -0.11 17.67
C GLY A 192 14.98 -1.49 17.87
N GLU A 193 15.59 -2.28 18.76
CA GLU A 193 15.19 -3.67 19.06
C GLU A 193 13.78 -3.80 19.67
N THR A 194 13.24 -2.72 20.25
CA THR A 194 11.97 -2.71 20.98
C THR A 194 10.78 -2.23 20.15
N ALA A 195 10.98 -1.94 18.86
CA ALA A 195 9.89 -1.60 17.96
C ALA A 195 8.91 -2.79 17.85
N PRO A 196 7.60 -2.60 18.08
CA PRO A 196 6.64 -3.68 17.84
C PRO A 196 6.74 -4.13 16.38
N ASP A 197 6.68 -5.44 16.13
CA ASP A 197 6.65 -6.05 14.80
C ASP A 197 5.77 -5.21 13.85
N HIS A 198 6.39 -4.48 12.91
CA HIS A 198 5.83 -3.66 11.80
C HIS A 198 4.35 -3.26 11.94
N PRO A 199 4.01 -1.95 11.87
CA PRO A 199 2.89 -1.32 12.57
C PRO A 199 1.74 -2.27 12.90
N SER A 200 1.65 -2.54 14.19
CA SER A 200 0.47 -3.03 14.87
C SER A 200 -0.80 -2.44 14.27
N ILE A 201 -1.88 -3.19 14.44
CA ILE A 201 -3.28 -2.92 14.07
C ILE A 201 -3.74 -1.48 14.36
N GLN A 202 -3.02 -0.74 15.22
CA GLN A 202 -3.09 0.71 15.35
C GLN A 202 -1.66 1.26 15.51
N PRO A 203 -1.22 2.25 14.71
CA PRO A 203 -0.01 3.01 15.03
C PRO A 203 -0.27 3.74 16.35
N LYS A 204 0.33 3.27 17.44
CA LYS A 204 0.30 4.02 18.71
C LYS A 204 1.18 5.25 18.52
N ILE A 205 0.64 6.43 18.84
CA ILE A 205 1.43 7.65 18.95
C ILE A 205 2.57 7.36 19.92
N PRO A 206 3.84 7.47 19.51
CA PRO A 206 4.94 7.18 20.40
C PRO A 206 4.90 8.17 21.57
N ALA A 207 5.01 7.65 22.79
CA ALA A 207 4.95 8.45 24.02
C ALA A 207 6.11 9.47 24.16
N LYS A 208 7.12 9.37 23.28
CA LYS A 208 8.24 10.29 23.14
C LYS A 208 8.39 10.69 21.66
N PRO A 209 8.85 11.91 21.36
CA PRO A 209 9.21 12.30 20.01
C PRO A 209 10.18 11.28 19.41
N TRP A 210 9.86 10.75 18.24
CA TRP A 210 10.75 9.85 17.52
C TRP A 210 11.98 10.61 17.02
N THR A 211 13.16 10.00 17.12
CA THR A 211 14.42 10.57 16.63
C THR A 211 15.20 9.55 15.82
N VAL A 212 15.79 9.99 14.71
CA VAL A 212 16.75 9.18 13.96
C VAL A 212 17.97 8.83 14.81
N ALA A 213 18.52 7.63 14.64
CA ALA A 213 19.74 7.23 15.31
C ALA A 213 20.89 8.19 14.93
N PRO A 214 21.66 8.71 15.91
CA PRO A 214 22.64 9.78 15.68
C PRO A 214 23.67 9.47 14.57
N ALA A 215 24.05 8.20 14.42
CA ALA A 215 25.00 7.76 13.40
C ALA A 215 24.52 7.97 11.95
N TYR A 216 23.21 8.09 11.74
CA TYR A 216 22.60 8.20 10.39
C TYR A 216 21.90 9.53 10.14
N GLN A 217 21.99 10.48 11.08
CA GLN A 217 21.20 11.72 11.03
C GLN A 217 21.47 12.52 9.75
N GLY A 218 22.73 12.69 9.35
CA GLY A 218 23.09 13.43 8.15
C GLY A 218 22.61 12.78 6.86
N GLN A 219 22.76 11.45 6.74
CA GLN A 219 22.30 10.68 5.58
C GLN A 219 20.78 10.72 5.47
N PHE A 220 20.07 10.56 6.60
CA PHE A 220 18.61 10.59 6.65
C PHE A 220 18.06 11.95 6.21
N GLN A 221 18.60 13.04 6.76
CA GLN A 221 18.22 14.40 6.37
C GLN A 221 18.48 14.65 4.88
N GLY A 222 19.64 14.21 4.38
CA GLY A 222 19.99 14.32 2.97
C GLY A 222 19.03 13.55 2.06
N PHE A 223 18.64 12.34 2.43
CA PHE A 223 17.65 11.56 1.68
C PHE A 223 16.27 12.22 1.68
N CYS A 224 15.79 12.71 2.83
CA CYS A 224 14.53 13.45 2.91
C CYS A 224 14.54 14.67 1.97
N ALA A 225 15.60 15.48 2.00
CA ALA A 225 15.73 16.66 1.16
C ALA A 225 15.73 16.31 -0.35
N THR A 226 16.38 15.21 -0.74
CA THR A 226 16.37 14.75 -2.14
C THR A 226 15.00 14.23 -2.56
N ILE A 227 14.29 13.47 -1.70
CA ILE A 227 12.93 13.01 -2.00
C ILE A 227 11.99 14.20 -2.16
N ASP A 228 12.09 15.19 -1.28
CA ASP A 228 11.32 16.44 -1.35
C ASP A 228 11.59 17.21 -2.64
N THR A 229 12.84 17.25 -3.10
CA THR A 229 13.23 17.88 -4.37
C THR A 229 12.63 17.15 -5.59
N LEU A 230 12.43 15.83 -5.48
CA LEU A 230 11.86 15.01 -6.56
C LEU A 230 10.33 15.05 -6.59
N TRP A 231 9.67 15.42 -5.50
CA TRP A 231 8.23 15.58 -5.43
C TRP A 231 7.76 16.87 -6.13
N GLN A 232 6.59 16.83 -6.76
CA GLN A 232 5.99 17.94 -7.49
C GLN A 232 4.71 18.42 -6.81
N PRO A 233 4.34 19.71 -6.92
CA PRO A 233 3.13 20.26 -6.28
C PRO A 233 1.82 19.56 -6.67
N ASP A 234 1.76 18.92 -7.83
CA ASP A 234 0.59 18.14 -8.29
C ASP A 234 0.48 16.75 -7.64
N GLY A 235 1.44 16.36 -6.81
CA GLY A 235 1.51 15.06 -6.16
C GLY A 235 2.35 14.02 -6.91
N SER A 236 2.83 14.32 -8.11
CA SER A 236 3.70 13.42 -8.85
C SER A 236 5.14 13.41 -8.30
N PHE A 237 5.91 12.40 -8.67
CA PHE A 237 7.34 12.32 -8.37
C PHE A 237 8.15 12.19 -9.66
N ARG A 238 9.31 12.83 -9.65
CA ARG A 238 10.41 12.53 -10.56
C ARG A 238 11.07 11.22 -10.12
N THR A 239 11.06 10.21 -10.98
CA THR A 239 11.58 8.87 -10.66
C THR A 239 13.12 8.81 -10.64
N PHE A 240 13.81 9.76 -11.28
CA PHE A 240 15.26 9.89 -11.25
C PHE A 240 15.68 11.31 -10.90
N TYR A 241 16.66 11.41 -10.00
CA TYR A 241 17.49 12.60 -9.86
C TYR A 241 18.58 12.61 -10.94
N LYS A 242 19.16 11.43 -11.22
CA LYS A 242 20.16 11.25 -12.27
C LYS A 242 19.90 9.95 -13.06
N PRO A 243 19.85 9.99 -14.40
CA PRO A 243 19.92 11.19 -15.23
C PRO A 243 18.62 12.00 -15.14
N ALA A 244 18.72 13.33 -15.22
CA ALA A 244 17.61 14.26 -14.96
C ALA A 244 16.55 14.30 -16.08
N ASP A 245 16.78 13.65 -17.21
CA ASP A 245 15.84 13.53 -18.33
C ASP A 245 14.94 12.29 -18.24
N ARG A 246 15.32 11.30 -17.41
CA ARG A 246 14.59 10.03 -17.30
C ARG A 246 13.46 10.10 -16.27
N ASN A 247 12.26 9.63 -16.66
CA ASN A 247 11.10 9.60 -15.77
C ASN A 247 10.11 8.43 -16.00
N ASP A 248 10.59 7.19 -16.16
CA ASP A 248 9.81 6.03 -16.66
C ASP A 248 9.35 5.02 -15.58
N ASN A 249 9.87 5.07 -14.34
CA ASN A 249 9.67 4.02 -13.32
C ASN A 249 8.50 4.29 -12.35
N HIS A 250 7.39 4.84 -12.86
CA HIS A 250 6.22 5.26 -12.07
C HIS A 250 5.46 4.13 -11.38
N ASN A 251 5.55 2.90 -11.90
CA ASN A 251 4.95 1.72 -11.27
C ASN A 251 5.66 1.25 -10.00
N PHE A 252 6.82 1.82 -9.64
CA PHE A 252 7.63 1.33 -8.52
C PHE A 252 8.00 2.46 -7.56
N TYR A 253 8.75 3.45 -8.05
CA TYR A 253 9.47 4.37 -7.19
C TYR A 253 8.57 5.33 -6.40
N PRO A 254 7.46 5.85 -6.97
CA PRO A 254 6.51 6.64 -6.21
C PRO A 254 5.88 5.87 -5.05
N GLY A 255 5.54 4.59 -5.25
CA GLY A 255 5.00 3.74 -4.19
C GLY A 255 6.02 3.46 -3.08
N GLU A 256 7.30 3.24 -3.45
CA GLU A 256 8.41 3.11 -2.49
C GLU A 256 8.62 4.42 -1.69
N ALA A 257 8.54 5.57 -2.35
CA ALA A 257 8.62 6.89 -1.71
C ALA A 257 7.42 7.17 -0.78
N LEU A 258 6.21 6.85 -1.21
CA LEU A 258 5.01 6.98 -0.37
C LEU A 258 5.07 6.05 0.83
N LEU A 259 5.59 4.83 0.68
CA LEU A 259 5.76 3.90 1.80
C LEU A 259 6.72 4.49 2.85
N PHE A 260 7.81 5.10 2.40
CA PHE A 260 8.72 5.83 3.30
C PHE A 260 8.01 6.99 3.99
N TRP A 261 7.34 7.88 3.24
CA TRP A 261 6.64 9.03 3.82
C TRP A 261 5.50 8.65 4.77
N ALA A 262 4.70 7.64 4.44
CA ALA A 262 3.65 7.13 5.32
C ALA A 262 4.26 6.56 6.61
N SER A 263 5.38 5.84 6.50
CA SER A 263 6.12 5.33 7.67
C SER A 263 6.69 6.46 8.52
N LEU A 264 7.24 7.50 7.90
CA LEU A 264 7.75 8.68 8.60
C LEU A 264 6.61 9.43 9.31
N TYR A 265 5.49 9.66 8.63
CA TYR A 265 4.30 10.28 9.20
C TYR A 265 3.78 9.52 10.42
N CYS A 266 3.71 8.19 10.39
CA CYS A 266 3.31 7.40 11.56
C CYS A 266 4.16 7.71 12.81
N ARG A 267 5.42 8.12 12.65
CA ARG A 267 6.36 8.42 13.73
C ARG A 267 6.40 9.90 14.12
N THR A 268 6.30 10.81 13.14
CA THR A 268 6.45 12.25 13.36
C THR A 268 5.11 12.97 13.55
N GLN A 269 4.02 12.42 13.02
CA GLN A 269 2.71 13.05 12.95
C GLN A 269 2.75 14.45 12.30
N ASP A 270 3.69 14.67 11.37
CA ASP A 270 3.84 15.93 10.66
C ASP A 270 2.64 16.17 9.69
N PRO A 271 1.81 17.20 9.92
CA PRO A 271 0.63 17.48 9.10
C PRO A 271 0.99 17.89 7.66
N THR A 272 2.13 18.55 7.43
CA THR A 272 2.57 18.92 6.08
C THR A 272 2.97 17.69 5.29
N LEU A 273 3.63 16.71 5.93
CA LEU A 273 3.93 15.43 5.30
C LEU A 273 2.66 14.64 4.96
N LEU A 274 1.66 14.67 5.85
CA LEU A 274 0.37 14.02 5.60
C LEU A 274 -0.34 14.63 4.39
N GLU A 275 -0.36 15.96 4.27
CA GLU A 275 -0.94 16.64 3.11
C GLU A 275 -0.27 16.19 1.82
N ARG A 276 1.07 16.13 1.77
CA ARG A 276 1.81 15.62 0.61
C ARG A 276 1.46 14.16 0.29
N CYS A 277 1.24 13.31 1.31
CA CYS A 277 0.76 11.94 1.11
C CYS A 277 -0.63 11.92 0.44
N TYR A 278 -1.57 12.77 0.86
CA TYR A 278 -2.90 12.87 0.23
C TYR A 278 -2.84 13.40 -1.21
N THR A 279 -2.03 14.42 -1.48
CA THR A 279 -1.86 14.97 -2.82
C THR A 279 -1.30 13.89 -3.75
N SER A 280 -0.28 13.16 -3.30
CA SER A 280 0.32 12.08 -4.08
C SER A 280 -0.61 10.88 -4.24
N PHE A 281 -1.37 10.52 -3.19
CA PHE A 281 -2.42 9.50 -3.28
C PHE A 281 -3.43 9.84 -4.38
N THR A 282 -3.92 11.08 -4.40
CA THR A 282 -4.89 11.56 -5.38
C THR A 282 -4.33 11.45 -6.81
N TYR A 283 -3.10 11.96 -7.02
CA TYR A 283 -2.43 11.88 -8.32
C TYR A 283 -2.27 10.42 -8.80
N TYR A 284 -1.66 9.57 -7.98
CA TYR A 284 -1.31 8.21 -8.40
C TYR A 284 -2.51 7.27 -8.49
N ARG A 285 -3.59 7.52 -7.73
CA ARG A 285 -4.85 6.80 -7.91
C ARG A 285 -5.43 7.03 -9.31
N THR A 286 -5.40 8.27 -9.80
CA THR A 286 -5.84 8.60 -11.16
C THR A 286 -4.87 8.01 -12.19
N TRP A 287 -3.57 8.24 -12.00
CA TRP A 287 -2.53 7.75 -12.91
C TRP A 287 -2.59 6.22 -13.10
N HIS A 288 -2.76 5.45 -12.02
CA HIS A 288 -2.85 3.99 -12.10
C HIS A 288 -4.10 3.50 -12.82
N ARG A 289 -5.23 4.21 -12.74
CA ARG A 289 -6.43 3.86 -13.52
C ARG A 289 -6.19 3.98 -15.02
N GLU A 290 -5.44 5.00 -15.43
CA GLU A 290 -5.09 5.25 -16.84
C GLU A 290 -3.93 4.37 -17.33
N HIS A 291 -3.05 3.93 -16.43
CA HIS A 291 -1.82 3.20 -16.73
C HIS A 291 -1.72 1.90 -15.93
N TYR A 292 -2.80 1.12 -15.91
CA TYR A 292 -2.90 -0.08 -15.07
C TYR A 292 -1.68 -0.99 -15.24
N ASN A 293 -1.03 -1.29 -14.13
CA ASN A 293 0.06 -2.25 -14.09
C ASN A 293 0.12 -2.88 -12.70
N PRO A 294 0.10 -4.22 -12.58
CA PRO A 294 0.07 -4.88 -11.28
C PRO A 294 1.27 -4.54 -10.40
N ALA A 295 2.43 -4.20 -10.99
CA ALA A 295 3.64 -3.83 -10.24
C ALA A 295 3.46 -2.58 -9.35
N PHE A 296 2.51 -1.70 -9.68
CA PHE A 296 2.13 -0.53 -8.89
C PHE A 296 1.50 -0.92 -7.54
N ILE A 297 0.66 -1.93 -7.57
CA ILE A 297 -0.28 -2.29 -6.50
C ILE A 297 0.39 -2.55 -5.15
N PRO A 298 1.44 -3.39 -5.01
CA PRO A 298 1.92 -3.80 -3.70
C PRO A 298 2.60 -2.66 -2.92
N TRP A 299 3.26 -1.72 -3.60
CA TRP A 299 3.91 -0.58 -2.93
C TRP A 299 2.88 0.41 -2.40
N HIS A 300 1.91 0.77 -3.26
CA HIS A 300 0.83 1.67 -2.89
C HIS A 300 -0.09 1.04 -1.85
N THR A 301 -0.36 -0.27 -1.92
CA THR A 301 -1.14 -0.99 -0.90
C THR A 301 -0.51 -0.85 0.48
N GLN A 302 0.80 -1.05 0.59
CA GLN A 302 1.52 -0.93 1.87
C GLN A 302 1.48 0.50 2.40
N ALA A 303 1.75 1.50 1.55
CA ALA A 303 1.70 2.91 1.94
C ALA A 303 0.29 3.32 2.41
N TYR A 304 -0.74 2.95 1.63
CA TYR A 304 -2.12 3.29 1.92
C TYR A 304 -2.63 2.58 3.16
N ALA A 305 -2.15 1.36 3.46
CA ALA A 305 -2.52 0.66 4.68
C ALA A 305 -2.00 1.40 5.93
N LEU A 306 -0.80 1.98 5.87
CA LEU A 306 -0.27 2.82 6.94
C LEU A 306 -1.10 4.10 7.10
N LEU A 307 -1.41 4.78 6.00
CA LEU A 307 -2.19 6.02 6.02
C LEU A 307 -3.63 5.77 6.51
N TYR A 308 -4.28 4.70 6.07
CA TYR A 308 -5.60 4.30 6.57
C TYR A 308 -5.59 4.06 8.07
N ARG A 309 -4.64 3.24 8.58
CA ARG A 309 -4.55 2.95 10.01
C ARG A 309 -4.24 4.20 10.84
N ALA A 310 -3.49 5.16 10.29
CA ALA A 310 -3.14 6.40 10.98
C ALA A 310 -4.26 7.44 10.99
N THR A 311 -5.11 7.48 9.95
CA THR A 311 -6.10 8.57 9.75
C THR A 311 -7.56 8.12 9.87
N GLY A 312 -7.82 6.83 9.70
CA GLY A 312 -9.17 6.27 9.54
C GLY A 312 -9.84 6.61 8.21
N ASP A 313 -9.15 7.25 7.26
CA ASP A 313 -9.77 7.70 6.01
C ASP A 313 -9.97 6.55 5.02
N ARG A 314 -11.23 6.18 4.82
CA ARG A 314 -11.64 5.08 3.95
C ARG A 314 -11.19 5.20 2.50
N GLN A 315 -10.86 6.38 1.98
CA GLN A 315 -10.39 6.48 0.59
C GLN A 315 -9.14 5.63 0.31
N PHE A 316 -8.27 5.48 1.32
CA PHE A 316 -7.12 4.58 1.24
C PHE A 316 -7.54 3.11 1.22
N LEU A 317 -8.47 2.72 2.08
CA LEU A 317 -9.01 1.36 2.15
C LEU A 317 -9.69 0.97 0.83
N ASP A 318 -10.53 1.84 0.29
CA ASP A 318 -11.27 1.60 -0.95
C ASP A 318 -10.31 1.42 -2.14
N ALA A 319 -9.23 2.23 -2.19
CA ALA A 319 -8.18 2.08 -3.19
C ALA A 319 -7.42 0.75 -3.04
N ILE A 320 -7.08 0.34 -1.80
CA ILE A 320 -6.43 -0.95 -1.52
C ILE A 320 -7.29 -2.11 -2.01
N ILE A 321 -8.58 -2.09 -1.67
CA ILE A 321 -9.55 -3.11 -2.07
C ILE A 321 -9.63 -3.19 -3.60
N ALA A 322 -9.89 -2.06 -4.27
CA ALA A 322 -10.04 -2.03 -5.72
C ALA A 322 -8.78 -2.55 -6.46
N MET A 323 -7.58 -2.19 -5.99
CA MET A 323 -6.35 -2.67 -6.60
C MET A 323 -6.13 -4.17 -6.37
N ASN A 324 -6.30 -4.66 -5.14
CA ASN A 324 -6.00 -6.05 -4.81
C ASN A 324 -7.05 -7.02 -5.35
N ASP A 325 -8.32 -6.63 -5.43
CA ASP A 325 -9.38 -7.39 -6.12
C ASP A 325 -9.02 -7.63 -7.60
N GLY A 326 -8.44 -6.63 -8.28
CA GLY A 326 -7.89 -6.83 -9.62
C GLY A 326 -6.67 -7.76 -9.65
N LEU A 327 -5.73 -7.55 -8.72
CA LEU A 327 -4.45 -8.29 -8.66
C LEU A 327 -4.65 -9.81 -8.50
N VAL A 328 -5.61 -10.25 -7.67
CA VAL A 328 -5.81 -11.68 -7.40
C VAL A 328 -6.19 -12.47 -8.66
N THR A 329 -6.79 -11.82 -9.66
CA THR A 329 -7.21 -12.46 -10.91
C THR A 329 -6.02 -12.89 -11.79
N MET A 330 -4.84 -12.32 -11.55
CA MET A 330 -3.60 -12.65 -12.27
C MET A 330 -2.92 -13.94 -11.78
N GLN A 331 -3.38 -14.50 -10.66
CA GLN A 331 -2.77 -15.72 -10.10
C GLN A 331 -3.09 -16.94 -10.97
N GLN A 332 -2.05 -17.68 -11.35
CA GLN A 332 -2.21 -18.91 -12.12
C GLN A 332 -2.67 -20.05 -11.20
N TRP A 333 -3.96 -20.38 -11.28
CA TRP A 333 -4.53 -21.51 -10.56
C TRP A 333 -5.39 -22.36 -11.51
N PHE A 334 -5.04 -23.63 -11.63
CA PHE A 334 -5.78 -24.61 -12.41
C PHE A 334 -6.15 -25.76 -11.45
N PRO A 335 -7.43 -26.14 -11.36
CA PRO A 335 -7.93 -27.03 -10.31
C PRO A 335 -7.40 -28.48 -10.38
N ASP A 336 -6.70 -28.87 -11.46
CA ASP A 336 -6.18 -30.23 -11.65
C ASP A 336 -4.64 -30.28 -11.56
N GLU A 337 -4.13 -31.03 -10.58
CA GLU A 337 -2.70 -31.33 -10.38
C GLU A 337 -2.12 -32.25 -11.48
N SER A 338 -2.96 -32.89 -12.30
CA SER A 338 -2.55 -33.71 -13.46
C SER A 338 -2.08 -32.89 -14.67
N THR A 339 -2.21 -31.56 -14.59
CA THR A 339 -1.77 -30.63 -15.63
C THR A 339 -0.24 -30.65 -15.83
N ILE A 340 0.20 -30.51 -17.09
CA ILE A 340 1.61 -30.56 -17.53
C ILE A 340 2.52 -29.53 -16.81
N HIS A 341 1.94 -28.55 -16.13
CA HIS A 341 2.64 -27.45 -15.45
C HIS A 341 2.24 -27.31 -13.97
N ALA A 342 1.97 -28.42 -13.26
CA ALA A 342 1.65 -28.39 -11.83
C ALA A 342 2.71 -27.65 -10.98
N ASP A 343 3.96 -27.61 -11.42
CA ASP A 343 5.05 -26.87 -10.77
C ASP A 343 4.88 -25.34 -10.82
N VAL A 344 4.10 -24.77 -11.77
CA VAL A 344 3.91 -23.31 -11.85
C VAL A 344 2.71 -22.77 -11.08
N GLN A 345 1.88 -23.64 -10.52
CA GLN A 345 0.65 -23.24 -9.82
C GLN A 345 0.93 -22.32 -8.62
N GLY A 346 0.09 -21.30 -8.49
CA GLY A 346 0.12 -20.31 -7.41
C GLY A 346 0.96 -19.07 -7.69
N ARG A 347 1.78 -19.06 -8.75
CA ARG A 347 2.55 -17.86 -9.13
C ARG A 347 1.63 -16.79 -9.70
N PHE A 348 2.04 -15.53 -9.53
CA PHE A 348 1.39 -14.38 -10.17
C PHE A 348 2.03 -14.12 -11.53
N TYR A 349 1.29 -14.43 -12.60
CA TYR A 349 1.77 -14.25 -13.97
C TYR A 349 0.62 -14.38 -14.97
N GLN A 350 0.51 -13.40 -15.88
CA GLN A 350 -0.43 -13.42 -16.99
C GLN A 350 0.34 -13.50 -18.31
N PRO A 351 0.34 -14.67 -18.99
CA PRO A 351 1.16 -14.89 -20.18
C PRO A 351 0.89 -13.94 -21.34
N ASP A 352 -0.36 -13.51 -21.49
CA ASP A 352 -0.81 -12.68 -22.62
C ASP A 352 -0.71 -11.17 -22.34
N ALA A 353 -0.19 -10.78 -21.16
CA ALA A 353 -0.01 -9.39 -20.78
C ALA A 353 1.48 -9.01 -20.73
N ASP A 354 1.81 -7.78 -21.11
CA ASP A 354 3.18 -7.26 -21.12
C ASP A 354 3.60 -6.73 -19.73
N TYR A 355 3.49 -7.58 -18.71
CA TYR A 355 3.94 -7.27 -17.34
C TYR A 355 5.31 -7.86 -17.00
N GLY A 356 6.00 -8.38 -18.01
CA GLY A 356 7.30 -9.05 -17.87
C GLY A 356 7.19 -10.53 -17.47
N PRO A 357 8.34 -11.24 -17.46
CA PRO A 357 8.38 -12.68 -17.22
C PRO A 357 8.02 -13.03 -15.76
N PRO A 358 7.54 -14.26 -15.50
CA PRO A 358 7.26 -14.70 -14.14
C PRO A 358 8.55 -14.72 -13.34
N HIS A 359 8.48 -14.31 -12.07
CA HIS A 359 9.64 -14.21 -11.21
C HIS A 359 9.25 -14.39 -9.74
N ALA A 360 10.08 -15.08 -8.96
CA ALA A 360 9.86 -15.26 -7.52
C ALA A 360 9.65 -13.91 -6.80
N SER A 361 10.46 -12.91 -7.13
CA SER A 361 10.31 -11.54 -6.59
C SER A 361 8.94 -10.93 -6.89
N SER A 362 8.37 -11.16 -8.07
CA SER A 362 7.04 -10.64 -8.44
C SER A 362 5.96 -11.29 -7.59
N THR A 363 5.96 -12.62 -7.47
CA THR A 363 5.06 -13.33 -6.54
C THR A 363 5.23 -12.82 -5.11
N GLY A 364 6.48 -12.68 -4.64
CA GLY A 364 6.78 -12.20 -3.30
C GLY A 364 6.22 -10.81 -3.01
N VAL A 365 6.48 -9.83 -3.89
CA VAL A 365 6.05 -8.45 -3.66
C VAL A 365 4.52 -8.31 -3.70
N TYR A 366 3.82 -9.08 -4.55
CA TYR A 366 2.36 -9.14 -4.54
C TYR A 366 1.81 -9.74 -3.25
N LEU A 367 2.45 -10.78 -2.71
CA LEU A 367 2.08 -11.34 -1.41
C LEU A 367 2.29 -10.35 -0.26
N GLU A 368 3.31 -9.47 -0.33
CA GLU A 368 3.51 -8.43 0.68
C GLU A 368 2.38 -7.41 0.72
N GLY A 369 1.86 -7.00 -0.45
CA GLY A 369 0.69 -6.13 -0.55
C GLY A 369 -0.59 -6.84 -0.12
N LEU A 370 -0.81 -8.06 -0.60
CA LEU A 370 -1.97 -8.88 -0.24
C LEU A 370 -2.02 -9.19 1.26
N ALA A 371 -0.89 -9.31 1.95
CA ALA A 371 -0.86 -9.48 3.40
C ALA A 371 -1.48 -8.27 4.13
N ASP A 372 -1.24 -7.04 3.65
CA ASP A 372 -1.88 -5.85 4.19
C ASP A 372 -3.36 -5.76 3.82
N ALA A 373 -3.73 -6.11 2.58
CA ALA A 373 -5.13 -6.15 2.13
C ALA A 373 -5.96 -7.18 2.92
N TYR A 374 -5.40 -8.37 3.16
CA TYR A 374 -5.99 -9.41 4.02
C TYR A 374 -6.19 -8.91 5.46
N ALA A 375 -5.15 -8.32 6.05
CA ALA A 375 -5.23 -7.75 7.38
C ALA A 375 -6.35 -6.70 7.51
N LEU A 376 -6.46 -5.81 6.52
CA LEU A 376 -7.49 -4.78 6.50
C LEU A 376 -8.89 -5.36 6.31
N ALA A 377 -9.07 -6.31 5.40
CA ALA A 377 -10.36 -6.98 5.20
C ALA A 377 -10.89 -7.62 6.50
N LEU A 378 -10.01 -8.26 7.28
CA LEU A 378 -10.39 -8.76 8.61
C LEU A 378 -10.76 -7.62 9.58
N GLN A 379 -9.94 -6.58 9.65
CA GLN A 379 -10.13 -5.45 10.58
C GLN A 379 -11.40 -4.65 10.28
N THR A 380 -11.82 -4.59 9.02
CA THR A 380 -12.99 -3.82 8.57
C THR A 380 -14.25 -4.66 8.49
N GLY A 381 -14.22 -5.92 8.94
CA GLY A 381 -15.38 -6.79 8.99
C GLY A 381 -15.82 -7.33 7.62
N ASP A 382 -14.88 -7.60 6.72
CA ASP A 382 -15.14 -8.19 5.39
C ASP A 382 -14.60 -9.63 5.30
N PRO A 383 -15.34 -10.62 5.84
CA PRO A 383 -14.88 -12.00 5.90
C PRO A 383 -14.82 -12.67 4.52
N GLU A 384 -15.63 -12.24 3.54
CA GLU A 384 -15.63 -12.84 2.21
C GLU A 384 -14.35 -12.50 1.45
N ARG A 385 -13.99 -11.22 1.45
CA ARG A 385 -12.76 -10.76 0.82
C ARG A 385 -11.53 -11.26 1.56
N ALA A 386 -11.56 -11.27 2.89
CA ALA A 386 -10.50 -11.87 3.70
C ALA A 386 -10.27 -13.35 3.33
N ALA A 387 -11.32 -14.16 3.23
CA ALA A 387 -11.22 -15.57 2.84
C ALA A 387 -10.67 -15.74 1.40
N THR A 388 -11.00 -14.81 0.49
CA THR A 388 -10.46 -14.84 -0.87
C THR A 388 -8.97 -14.53 -0.90
N TYR A 389 -8.55 -13.45 -0.21
CA TYR A 389 -7.15 -13.10 -0.07
C TYR A 389 -6.36 -14.20 0.62
N GLU A 390 -6.90 -14.81 1.67
CA GLU A 390 -6.27 -15.94 2.37
C GLU A 390 -5.98 -17.11 1.41
N ALA A 391 -6.97 -17.55 0.63
CA ALA A 391 -6.80 -18.63 -0.33
C ALA A 391 -5.74 -18.29 -1.39
N VAL A 392 -5.74 -17.06 -1.92
CA VAL A 392 -4.75 -16.59 -2.90
C VAL A 392 -3.35 -16.53 -2.29
N ILE A 393 -3.23 -16.07 -1.05
CA ILE A 393 -1.96 -16.00 -0.33
C ILE A 393 -1.37 -17.40 -0.15
N TRP A 394 -2.15 -18.38 0.32
CA TRP A 394 -1.68 -19.75 0.48
C TRP A 394 -1.18 -20.36 -0.83
N ARG A 395 -1.89 -20.11 -1.95
CA ARG A 395 -1.44 -20.54 -3.29
C ARG A 395 -0.11 -19.89 -3.68
N GLY A 396 0.05 -18.61 -3.41
CA GLY A 396 1.30 -17.90 -3.64
C GLY A 396 2.44 -18.48 -2.80
N LEU A 397 2.21 -18.75 -1.51
CA LEU A 397 3.18 -19.39 -0.62
C LEU A 397 3.55 -20.81 -1.07
N ARG A 398 2.61 -21.55 -1.66
CA ARG A 398 2.91 -22.82 -2.32
C ARG A 398 3.89 -22.62 -3.48
N SER A 399 3.68 -21.60 -4.31
CA SER A 399 4.64 -21.25 -5.37
C SER A 399 6.00 -20.86 -4.81
N VAL A 400 6.06 -20.16 -3.66
CA VAL A 400 7.33 -19.83 -3.00
C VAL A 400 8.04 -21.09 -2.53
N ARG A 401 7.32 -21.99 -1.84
CA ARG A 401 7.87 -23.28 -1.37
C ARG A 401 8.36 -24.16 -2.52
N GLN A 402 7.66 -24.15 -3.65
CA GLN A 402 8.05 -24.88 -4.88
C GLN A 402 9.39 -24.42 -5.47
N LEU A 403 9.77 -23.16 -5.25
CA LEU A 403 11.00 -22.57 -5.78
C LEU A 403 12.21 -22.73 -4.84
N GLN A 404 12.00 -23.17 -3.60
CA GLN A 404 13.03 -23.19 -2.58
C GLN A 404 14.09 -24.27 -2.79
N PHE A 405 15.35 -23.94 -2.53
CA PHE A 405 16.42 -24.90 -2.33
C PHE A 405 16.35 -25.51 -0.93
N ARG A 406 15.42 -26.46 -0.73
CA ARG A 406 15.08 -26.99 0.60
C ARG A 406 15.96 -28.13 1.08
N ASP A 407 16.09 -29.19 0.29
CA ASP A 407 16.68 -30.45 0.74
C ASP A 407 17.53 -31.12 -0.35
N ALA A 408 17.99 -32.35 -0.09
CA ALA A 408 18.88 -33.09 -0.98
C ALA A 408 18.32 -33.26 -2.41
N VAL A 409 16.99 -33.32 -2.58
CA VAL A 409 16.35 -33.42 -3.91
C VAL A 409 16.40 -32.08 -4.62
N ASP A 410 16.38 -30.96 -3.90
CA ASP A 410 16.52 -29.63 -4.50
C ASP A 410 17.99 -29.28 -4.83
N LEU A 411 18.93 -29.94 -4.14
CA LEU A 411 20.35 -29.64 -4.15
C LEU A 411 21.21 -30.64 -4.95
N PHE A 412 20.61 -31.67 -5.57
CA PHE A 412 21.37 -32.79 -6.15
C PHE A 412 22.39 -32.37 -7.23
N TYR A 413 22.08 -31.30 -7.99
CA TYR A 413 22.95 -30.78 -9.05
C TYR A 413 23.82 -29.60 -8.61
N VAL A 414 23.67 -29.12 -7.37
CA VAL A 414 24.37 -27.92 -6.90
C VAL A 414 25.71 -28.30 -6.27
N SER A 415 26.79 -27.72 -6.77
CA SER A 415 28.15 -27.94 -6.28
C SER A 415 28.39 -27.28 -4.92
N ASN A 416 28.02 -26.01 -4.77
CA ASN A 416 28.10 -25.28 -3.51
C ASN A 416 26.72 -25.19 -2.83
N ARG A 417 26.37 -26.25 -2.07
CA ARG A 417 25.06 -26.36 -1.42
C ARG A 417 24.84 -25.30 -0.34
N ALA A 418 25.87 -24.95 0.41
CA ALA A 418 25.79 -23.98 1.51
C ALA A 418 25.38 -22.57 1.01
N ALA A 419 25.84 -22.17 -0.18
CA ALA A 419 25.50 -20.89 -0.79
C ALA A 419 24.03 -20.77 -1.21
N VAL A 420 23.34 -21.89 -1.46
CA VAL A 420 21.98 -21.88 -2.03
C VAL A 420 20.91 -22.36 -1.05
N GLN A 421 21.26 -23.16 -0.05
CA GLN A 421 20.30 -23.80 0.86
C GLN A 421 19.44 -22.74 1.56
N GLY A 422 18.12 -22.89 1.46
CA GLY A 422 17.12 -21.93 1.95
C GLY A 422 16.77 -20.82 0.94
N GLY A 423 17.59 -20.55 -0.07
CA GLY A 423 17.33 -19.54 -1.09
C GLY A 423 16.23 -19.93 -2.09
N LEU A 424 15.81 -18.97 -2.91
CA LEU A 424 14.72 -19.13 -3.88
C LEU A 424 15.21 -18.97 -5.33
N ARG A 425 14.88 -19.96 -6.16
CA ARG A 425 15.07 -19.88 -7.62
C ARG A 425 14.22 -18.75 -8.22
N THR A 426 14.69 -18.14 -9.30
CA THR A 426 13.95 -17.13 -10.05
C THR A 426 12.64 -17.69 -10.61
N THR A 427 12.65 -18.89 -11.18
CA THR A 427 11.46 -19.65 -11.59
C THR A 427 11.72 -21.16 -11.51
N VAL A 428 10.72 -22.00 -11.81
CA VAL A 428 10.89 -23.47 -11.86
C VAL A 428 11.89 -23.93 -12.94
N TYR A 429 12.21 -23.07 -13.92
CA TYR A 429 13.13 -23.34 -15.02
C TYR A 429 14.31 -22.36 -15.08
N ASP A 430 14.44 -21.47 -14.10
CA ASP A 430 15.60 -20.58 -13.93
C ASP A 430 16.07 -20.64 -12.48
N ASN A 431 17.19 -21.32 -12.25
CA ASN A 431 17.71 -21.60 -10.92
C ASN A 431 18.50 -20.45 -10.31
N VAL A 432 18.68 -19.32 -11.02
CA VAL A 432 19.37 -18.13 -10.50
C VAL A 432 18.71 -17.68 -9.20
N ILE A 433 19.54 -17.27 -8.24
CA ILE A 433 19.05 -16.65 -7.01
C ILE A 433 19.44 -15.19 -7.06
N ARG A 434 18.45 -14.30 -7.14
CA ARG A 434 18.64 -12.87 -6.85
C ARG A 434 18.19 -12.62 -5.42
N VAL A 435 18.79 -11.66 -4.73
CA VAL A 435 18.41 -11.29 -3.37
C VAL A 435 16.91 -10.94 -3.25
N ASP A 436 16.35 -10.32 -4.30
CA ASP A 436 14.93 -9.98 -4.37
C ASP A 436 13.99 -11.17 -4.57
N ASN A 437 14.49 -12.34 -4.96
CA ASN A 437 13.70 -13.58 -4.89
C ASN A 437 13.32 -13.89 -3.45
N VAL A 438 14.26 -13.67 -2.52
CA VAL A 438 14.14 -14.11 -1.12
C VAL A 438 13.55 -13.02 -0.25
N GLN A 439 14.03 -11.77 -0.36
CA GLN A 439 13.64 -10.68 0.54
C GLN A 439 12.12 -10.41 0.54
N HIS A 440 11.48 -10.35 -0.64
CA HIS A 440 10.06 -10.04 -0.78
C HIS A 440 9.20 -11.16 -0.19
N CYS A 441 9.55 -12.41 -0.52
CA CYS A 441 8.86 -13.58 0.03
C CYS A 441 9.02 -13.68 1.56
N LEU A 442 10.21 -13.36 2.09
CA LEU A 442 10.46 -13.30 3.52
C LEU A 442 9.59 -12.22 4.19
N MET A 443 9.56 -11.00 3.65
CA MET A 443 8.76 -9.92 4.23
C MET A 443 7.25 -10.23 4.20
N ALA A 444 6.75 -10.88 3.14
CA ALA A 444 5.36 -11.35 3.10
C ALA A 444 5.09 -12.35 4.24
N LEU A 445 5.94 -13.36 4.41
CA LEU A 445 5.83 -14.35 5.48
C LEU A 445 5.89 -13.72 6.88
N LEU A 446 6.78 -12.75 7.10
CA LEU A 446 6.88 -12.00 8.35
C LEU A 446 5.60 -11.21 8.68
N LYS A 447 4.89 -10.70 7.67
CA LYS A 447 3.58 -10.08 7.88
C LYS A 447 2.50 -11.11 8.20
N LEU A 448 2.52 -12.26 7.52
CA LEU A 448 1.46 -13.27 7.61
C LEU A 448 1.51 -14.10 8.89
N ARG A 449 2.71 -14.37 9.42
CA ARG A 449 2.92 -15.24 10.60
C ARG A 449 2.24 -14.77 11.88
N ARG A 450 1.76 -13.52 11.93
CA ARG A 450 1.01 -12.98 13.08
C ARG A 450 -0.47 -13.38 13.10
N TRP A 451 -0.97 -13.96 12.02
CA TRP A 451 -2.38 -14.30 11.86
C TRP A 451 -2.63 -15.79 12.08
N PRO A 452 -3.63 -16.19 12.89
CA PRO A 452 -3.91 -17.60 13.19
C PRO A 452 -4.11 -18.48 11.95
N ALA A 453 -4.70 -17.93 10.88
CA ALA A 453 -4.90 -18.62 9.61
C ALA A 453 -3.61 -19.19 9.00
N PHE A 454 -2.45 -18.53 9.23
CA PHE A 454 -1.14 -18.96 8.70
C PHE A 454 -0.26 -19.64 9.75
N GLN A 455 -0.75 -19.80 10.98
CA GLN A 455 -0.12 -20.59 12.05
C GLN A 455 -0.74 -21.98 12.18
N SER A 456 -1.97 -22.15 11.69
CA SER A 456 -2.71 -23.40 11.77
C SER A 456 -2.07 -24.52 10.94
N ASP A 457 -2.04 -25.74 11.49
CA ASP A 457 -1.69 -26.95 10.75
C ASP A 457 -2.90 -27.60 10.04
N ALA A 458 -4.06 -26.94 10.05
CA ALA A 458 -5.19 -27.35 9.23
C ALA A 458 -4.85 -27.25 7.73
N THR A 459 -5.51 -28.09 6.92
CA THR A 459 -5.34 -28.04 5.47
C THR A 459 -5.73 -26.64 4.94
N PRO A 460 -4.88 -26.01 4.12
CA PRO A 460 -5.17 -24.70 3.55
C PRO A 460 -6.49 -24.68 2.76
N PRO A 461 -7.19 -23.54 2.72
CA PRO A 461 -8.47 -23.43 2.02
C PRO A 461 -8.33 -23.71 0.51
N SER A 462 -9.24 -24.53 -0.02
CA SER A 462 -9.33 -24.91 -1.44
C SER A 462 -10.47 -24.19 -2.18
N ARG A 463 -10.79 -22.94 -1.83
CA ARG A 463 -11.92 -22.20 -2.41
C ARG A 463 -11.71 -21.98 -3.92
N ALA A 464 -12.58 -22.55 -4.77
CA ALA A 464 -12.56 -22.26 -6.21
C ALA A 464 -12.81 -20.76 -6.44
N MET A 465 -11.98 -20.10 -7.25
CA MET A 465 -12.24 -18.71 -7.61
C MET A 465 -13.42 -18.68 -8.58
N SER A 466 -14.51 -18.06 -8.16
CA SER A 466 -15.59 -17.72 -9.08
C SER A 466 -15.12 -16.58 -9.99
N LYS A 467 -14.98 -16.83 -11.29
CA LYS A 467 -14.72 -15.76 -12.29
C LYS A 467 -15.82 -14.68 -12.29
N THR A 468 -17.00 -14.98 -11.74
CA THR A 468 -18.13 -14.06 -11.64
C THR A 468 -18.17 -13.26 -10.33
N ALA A 469 -17.36 -13.58 -9.31
CA ALA A 469 -17.41 -12.89 -8.02
C ALA A 469 -16.45 -11.71 -7.89
N ILE A 470 -15.47 -11.58 -8.79
CA ILE A 470 -14.51 -10.47 -8.78
C ILE A 470 -14.29 -10.03 -10.22
N THR A 471 -15.26 -9.28 -10.75
CA THR A 471 -15.02 -8.47 -11.95
C THR A 471 -14.08 -7.34 -11.55
N ALA A 472 -12.91 -7.25 -12.19
CA ALA A 472 -12.19 -5.99 -12.25
C ALA A 472 -13.19 -4.92 -12.72
N PRO A 473 -13.27 -3.74 -12.08
CA PRO A 473 -14.16 -2.70 -12.56
C PRO A 473 -13.75 -2.39 -14.00
N ASN A 474 -14.60 -2.75 -14.95
CA ASN A 474 -14.55 -2.17 -16.27
C ASN A 474 -14.60 -0.66 -16.08
N ALA A 475 -13.84 0.06 -16.90
CA ALA A 475 -13.86 1.51 -17.01
C ALA A 475 -15.20 2.00 -17.58
N THR A 476 -16.29 1.71 -16.88
CA THR A 476 -17.63 2.24 -17.10
C THR A 476 -18.07 2.83 -15.79
N ASP A 477 -18.32 4.14 -15.83
CA ASP A 477 -18.81 4.97 -14.73
C ASP A 477 -19.92 4.28 -13.95
N GLU A 478 -19.60 3.75 -12.77
CA GLU A 478 -20.51 3.70 -11.62
C GLU A 478 -19.67 3.39 -10.37
N PRO A 479 -19.79 4.18 -9.29
CA PRO A 479 -19.18 3.83 -8.02
C PRO A 479 -19.73 2.48 -7.55
N LEU A 480 -18.85 1.57 -7.13
CA LEU A 480 -19.21 0.28 -6.53
C LEU A 480 -20.06 0.52 -5.27
N ASP A 481 -21.38 0.48 -5.45
CA ASP A 481 -22.39 0.74 -4.44
C ASP A 481 -22.72 -0.55 -3.65
N VAL A 482 -21.70 -1.11 -2.99
CA VAL A 482 -21.89 -2.19 -2.01
C VAL A 482 -21.62 -1.63 -0.61
N ASN A 483 -22.68 -1.03 -0.06
CA ASN A 483 -23.02 -0.87 1.35
C ASN A 483 -22.11 -0.08 2.31
N PHE A 484 -21.64 1.08 1.87
CA PHE A 484 -21.27 2.18 2.78
C PHE A 484 -22.48 2.66 3.61
N GLN A 485 -23.67 2.68 3.00
CA GLN A 485 -24.93 3.12 3.59
C GLN A 485 -25.37 2.22 4.74
N ASP A 486 -25.39 0.89 4.55
CA ASP A 486 -25.81 -0.04 5.61
C ASP A 486 -24.85 -0.05 6.82
N ALA A 487 -23.55 0.12 6.60
CA ALA A 487 -22.57 0.13 7.69
C ALA A 487 -22.69 1.38 8.59
N ILE A 488 -22.93 2.56 7.99
CA ILE A 488 -23.14 3.81 8.74
C ILE A 488 -24.53 3.83 9.38
N ALA A 489 -25.56 3.37 8.67
CA ALA A 489 -26.91 3.29 9.21
C ALA A 489 -26.98 2.35 10.44
N LEU A 490 -26.18 1.28 10.46
CA LEU A 490 -26.06 0.38 11.61
C LEU A 490 -25.32 1.05 12.78
N GLN A 491 -24.19 1.73 12.52
CA GLN A 491 -23.38 2.41 13.55
C GLN A 491 -24.12 3.59 14.20
N ALA A 492 -24.80 4.43 13.41
CA ALA A 492 -25.60 5.54 13.91
C ALA A 492 -26.75 5.04 14.81
N LYS A 493 -27.42 3.95 14.42
CA LYS A 493 -28.48 3.32 15.24
C LYS A 493 -27.98 2.73 16.57
N THR A 494 -26.74 2.25 16.63
CA THR A 494 -26.17 1.68 17.86
C THR A 494 -25.72 2.70 18.89
N LYS A 495 -25.36 3.92 18.49
CA LYS A 495 -24.87 4.96 19.43
C LYS A 495 -25.95 5.93 19.93
N ASP A 496 -27.14 5.95 19.33
CA ASP A 496 -28.28 6.74 19.81
C ASP A 496 -28.84 6.31 21.19
N LYS A 497 -28.36 5.21 21.79
CA LYS A 497 -29.05 4.60 22.95
C LYS A 497 -28.25 4.17 24.19
N ALA A 498 -26.94 4.39 24.33
CA ALA A 498 -26.30 3.93 25.60
C ALA A 498 -24.97 4.56 26.07
N GLU A 499 -24.23 5.35 25.28
CA GLU A 499 -22.89 5.84 25.69
C GLU A 499 -22.73 7.36 25.51
N SER A 500 -21.92 8.00 26.35
CA SER A 500 -21.56 9.41 26.21
C SER A 500 -20.72 9.61 24.94
N LEU A 501 -21.25 10.33 23.96
CA LEU A 501 -20.53 10.73 22.75
C LEU A 501 -19.31 11.60 23.10
N GLN A 502 -18.14 11.27 22.56
CA GLN A 502 -16.89 11.99 22.80
C GLN A 502 -16.73 13.20 21.88
N TYR A 503 -17.18 13.08 20.63
CA TYR A 503 -16.94 14.04 19.55
C TYR A 503 -18.21 14.77 19.11
N PHE A 504 -19.34 14.49 19.75
CA PHE A 504 -20.63 15.12 19.48
C PHE A 504 -21.35 15.50 20.76
N ARG A 505 -22.15 16.56 20.69
CA ARG A 505 -23.06 16.96 21.78
C ARG A 505 -24.29 17.63 21.19
N LEU A 506 -25.47 17.07 21.50
CA LEU A 506 -26.75 17.72 21.20
C LEU A 506 -26.91 18.92 22.13
N ILE A 507 -27.07 20.11 21.57
CA ILE A 507 -27.23 21.37 22.31
C ILE A 507 -28.71 21.74 22.45
N HIS A 508 -29.46 21.65 21.35
CA HIS A 508 -30.92 21.84 21.34
C HIS A 508 -31.58 20.71 20.56
N SER A 509 -32.57 20.05 21.16
CA SER A 509 -33.33 18.96 20.53
C SER A 509 -34.51 19.44 19.69
N THR A 510 -34.92 20.71 19.83
CA THR A 510 -36.13 21.23 19.19
C THR A 510 -36.02 22.75 19.02
N VAL A 511 -35.70 23.16 17.80
CA VAL A 511 -35.67 24.55 17.33
C VAL A 511 -36.76 24.71 16.27
N GLU A 512 -37.55 25.78 16.36
CA GLU A 512 -38.53 26.11 15.33
C GLU A 512 -37.82 26.65 14.08
N VAL A 513 -37.64 25.79 13.08
CA VAL A 513 -36.83 26.11 11.88
C VAL A 513 -37.63 26.67 10.70
N GLN A 514 -38.98 26.64 10.75
CA GLN A 514 -39.82 27.08 9.63
C GLN A 514 -39.56 28.55 9.24
N PRO A 515 -39.46 29.52 10.17
CA PRO A 515 -39.17 30.91 9.79
C PRO A 515 -37.82 31.08 9.08
N LEU A 516 -36.82 30.26 9.42
CA LEU A 516 -35.49 30.27 8.82
C LEU A 516 -35.53 29.65 7.42
N LEU A 517 -36.33 28.59 7.23
CA LEU A 517 -36.55 27.96 5.93
C LEU A 517 -37.30 28.88 4.97
N ASP A 518 -38.35 29.58 5.44
CA ASP A 518 -39.10 30.55 4.64
C ASP A 518 -38.18 31.70 4.16
N GLU A 519 -37.31 32.17 5.05
CA GLU A 519 -36.28 33.17 4.73
C GLU A 519 -35.28 32.69 3.66
N ILE A 520 -34.84 31.43 3.76
CA ILE A 520 -33.94 30.82 2.77
C ILE A 520 -34.63 30.62 1.42
N ALA A 521 -35.87 30.12 1.43
CA ALA A 521 -36.64 29.87 0.22
C ALA A 521 -36.92 31.17 -0.56
N ALA A 522 -37.09 32.29 0.13
CA ALA A 522 -37.24 33.61 -0.49
C ALA A 522 -35.98 34.10 -1.24
N HIS A 523 -34.83 33.46 -1.03
CA HIS A 523 -33.53 33.86 -1.59
C HIS A 523 -32.81 32.73 -2.35
N GLU A 524 -33.56 31.85 -3.01
CA GLU A 524 -33.03 30.68 -3.74
C GLU A 524 -31.90 31.01 -4.73
N GLN A 525 -31.95 32.19 -5.37
CA GLN A 525 -30.92 32.65 -6.31
C GLN A 525 -29.52 32.81 -5.67
N LEU A 526 -29.44 32.95 -4.33
CA LEU A 526 -28.17 33.20 -3.64
C LEU A 526 -27.29 31.96 -3.48
N TRP A 527 -27.83 30.75 -3.69
CA TRP A 527 -27.05 29.51 -3.61
C TRP A 527 -25.90 29.43 -4.61
N LEU A 528 -26.04 30.10 -5.75
CA LEU A 528 -25.04 30.18 -6.81
C LEU A 528 -24.31 31.53 -6.85
N HIS A 529 -24.57 32.42 -5.89
CA HIS A 529 -23.92 33.74 -5.83
C HIS A 529 -22.40 33.63 -5.62
N ASN A 530 -21.96 32.62 -4.86
CA ASN A 530 -20.55 32.35 -4.63
C ASN A 530 -20.28 30.84 -4.74
N THR A 531 -19.65 30.44 -5.85
CA THR A 531 -19.27 29.05 -6.14
C THR A 531 -17.85 28.69 -5.70
N SER A 532 -17.13 29.60 -5.04
CA SER A 532 -15.70 29.40 -4.73
C SER A 532 -15.43 28.14 -3.90
N ARG A 533 -16.38 27.71 -3.07
CA ARG A 533 -16.29 26.48 -2.28
C ARG A 533 -16.36 25.24 -3.17
N GLN A 534 -17.30 25.24 -4.11
CA GLN A 534 -17.48 24.19 -5.12
C GLN A 534 -16.26 24.06 -6.00
N ASP A 535 -15.74 25.20 -6.45
CA ASP A 535 -14.72 25.27 -7.48
C ASP A 535 -13.31 25.03 -6.92
N ASN A 536 -13.05 25.42 -5.66
CA ASN A 536 -11.69 25.45 -5.10
C ASN A 536 -11.48 24.57 -3.86
N ILE A 537 -12.54 24.05 -3.22
CA ILE A 537 -12.41 23.21 -2.02
C ILE A 537 -12.88 21.79 -2.32
N THR A 538 -11.95 20.94 -2.75
CA THR A 538 -12.22 19.58 -3.24
C THR A 538 -13.05 18.73 -2.28
N VAL A 539 -12.81 18.84 -0.98
CA VAL A 539 -13.52 18.05 0.05
C VAL A 539 -14.97 18.50 0.28
N GLN A 540 -15.35 19.68 -0.21
CA GLN A 540 -16.68 20.29 -0.02
C GLN A 540 -17.35 20.62 -1.36
N ARG A 541 -16.84 20.08 -2.48
CA ARG A 541 -17.25 20.41 -3.84
C ARG A 541 -18.73 20.16 -4.17
N GLU A 542 -19.38 19.29 -3.41
CA GLU A 542 -20.79 18.90 -3.59
C GLU A 542 -21.76 19.76 -2.74
N THR A 543 -21.25 20.80 -2.08
CA THR A 543 -22.04 21.73 -1.28
C THR A 543 -22.35 23.02 -2.03
N GLN A 544 -23.41 23.73 -1.67
CA GLN A 544 -23.61 25.13 -2.03
C GLN A 544 -23.72 25.95 -0.75
N THR A 545 -23.15 27.15 -0.74
CA THR A 545 -22.94 27.91 0.51
C THR A 545 -23.29 29.39 0.35
N ILE A 546 -24.10 29.89 1.28
CA ILE A 546 -24.39 31.31 1.46
C ILE A 546 -23.65 31.78 2.73
N TYR A 547 -22.64 32.63 2.56
CA TYR A 547 -21.84 33.14 3.67
C TYR A 547 -22.49 34.39 4.29
N LEU A 548 -22.90 34.31 5.55
CA LEU A 548 -23.52 35.42 6.28
C LEU A 548 -22.52 36.18 7.16
N ARG A 549 -21.59 35.47 7.82
CA ARG A 549 -20.39 36.06 8.43
C ARG A 549 -19.16 35.35 7.90
N SER A 550 -18.18 36.12 7.42
CA SER A 550 -16.96 35.58 6.82
C SER A 550 -15.73 36.32 7.31
N VAL A 551 -14.56 35.87 6.88
CA VAL A 551 -13.26 36.46 7.21
C VAL A 551 -13.23 37.97 6.90
N LYS A 552 -12.68 38.77 7.82
CA LYS A 552 -12.45 40.19 7.59
C LYS A 552 -11.26 40.38 6.65
N LYS A 553 -11.49 41.07 5.52
CA LYS A 553 -10.46 41.48 4.56
C LYS A 553 -10.16 42.99 4.70
N PRO A 554 -8.95 43.45 4.34
CA PRO A 554 -7.78 42.67 3.90
C PRO A 554 -7.19 41.82 5.05
N PHE A 555 -6.40 40.80 4.70
CA PHE A 555 -5.73 39.96 5.70
C PHE A 555 -4.64 40.77 6.43
N PRO A 556 -4.35 40.44 7.72
CA PRO A 556 -3.22 41.02 8.43
C PRO A 556 -1.88 40.77 7.71
N PRO A 557 -0.88 41.66 7.85
CA PRO A 557 0.44 41.47 7.26
C PRO A 557 1.05 40.11 7.65
N GLY A 558 1.54 39.37 6.65
CA GLY A 558 2.17 38.05 6.85
C GLY A 558 1.20 36.86 6.83
N ILE A 559 -0.12 37.08 6.81
CA ILE A 559 -1.12 36.01 6.72
C ILE A 559 -1.61 35.85 5.27
N THR A 560 -1.43 34.65 4.70
CA THR A 560 -1.84 34.32 3.32
C THR A 560 -3.10 33.47 3.25
N SER A 561 -3.47 32.78 4.34
CA SER A 561 -4.65 31.92 4.41
C SER A 561 -5.78 32.61 5.18
N SER A 562 -7.00 32.52 4.66
CA SER A 562 -8.18 32.96 5.42
C SER A 562 -8.37 32.18 6.71
N ASN A 563 -7.87 30.95 6.81
CA ASN A 563 -8.07 30.12 7.99
C ASN A 563 -7.18 30.51 9.17
N ASP A 564 -6.24 31.43 8.97
CA ASP A 564 -5.40 31.97 10.05
C ASP A 564 -5.85 33.38 10.50
N VAL A 565 -6.92 33.91 9.89
CA VAL A 565 -7.50 35.20 10.25
C VAL A 565 -8.63 35.03 11.26
N HIS A 566 -8.38 35.50 12.49
CA HIS A 566 -9.34 35.46 13.60
C HIS A 566 -10.56 36.36 13.38
N ALA A 567 -10.35 37.58 12.88
CA ALA A 567 -11.42 38.55 12.71
C ALA A 567 -12.45 38.11 11.67
N SER A 568 -13.73 38.11 12.05
CA SER A 568 -14.87 37.88 11.15
C SER A 568 -15.80 39.09 11.13
N ARG A 569 -16.61 39.24 10.07
CA ARG A 569 -17.63 40.27 9.96
C ARG A 569 -18.85 39.78 9.17
N PRO A 570 -20.04 40.37 9.36
CA PRO A 570 -21.16 40.19 8.46
C PRO A 570 -20.78 40.49 7.01
N THR A 571 -21.31 39.69 6.09
CA THR A 571 -21.26 39.96 4.64
C THR A 571 -22.45 40.83 4.25
N ASN A 572 -22.46 41.36 3.03
CA ASN A 572 -23.60 42.11 2.50
C ASN A 572 -24.87 41.23 2.35
N LEU A 573 -24.73 39.90 2.39
CA LEU A 573 -25.87 38.99 2.35
C LEU A 573 -26.54 38.87 3.72
N ALA A 574 -25.86 39.15 4.83
CA ALA A 574 -26.41 38.98 6.19
C ALA A 574 -27.72 39.76 6.41
N GLU A 575 -27.86 40.95 5.82
CA GLU A 575 -29.06 41.78 5.92
C GLU A 575 -30.30 41.15 5.27
N GLN A 576 -30.12 40.19 4.35
CA GLN A 576 -31.19 39.43 3.72
C GLN A 576 -31.61 38.20 4.54
N PHE A 577 -30.87 37.87 5.61
CA PHE A 577 -31.14 36.73 6.49
C PHE A 577 -31.26 37.13 7.98
N PRO A 578 -32.13 38.11 8.33
CA PRO A 578 -32.27 38.59 9.70
C PRO A 578 -32.67 37.50 10.70
N GLN A 579 -33.50 36.52 10.33
CA GLN A 579 -33.97 35.46 11.22
C GLN A 579 -32.84 34.49 11.55
N VAL A 580 -32.08 34.04 10.54
CA VAL A 580 -30.90 33.18 10.76
C VAL A 580 -29.85 33.91 11.61
N MET A 581 -29.58 35.18 11.29
CA MET A 581 -28.58 35.99 12.01
C MET A 581 -28.98 36.23 13.47
N GLN A 582 -30.24 36.60 13.71
CA GLN A 582 -30.75 36.79 15.07
C GLN A 582 -30.62 35.51 15.90
N TRP A 583 -30.94 34.36 15.32
CA TRP A 583 -30.88 33.08 16.02
C TRP A 583 -29.44 32.71 16.42
N VAL A 584 -28.46 32.81 15.51
CA VAL A 584 -27.06 32.46 15.82
C VAL A 584 -26.42 33.46 16.81
N GLU A 585 -26.83 34.72 16.79
CA GLU A 585 -26.36 35.74 17.75
C GLU A 585 -26.90 35.46 19.16
N GLN A 586 -28.19 35.14 19.27
CA GLN A 586 -28.80 34.71 20.53
C GLN A 586 -28.16 33.41 21.06
N PHE A 587 -27.88 32.46 20.18
CA PHE A 587 -27.19 31.22 20.54
C PHE A 587 -25.80 31.51 21.11
N ALA A 588 -24.97 32.29 20.41
CA ALA A 588 -23.62 32.62 20.86
C ALA A 588 -23.65 33.35 22.21
N GLN A 589 -24.58 34.29 22.39
CA GLN A 589 -24.80 34.98 23.67
C GLN A 589 -25.18 34.01 24.79
N ALA A 590 -26.04 33.02 24.52
CA ALA A 590 -26.43 32.01 25.50
C ALA A 590 -25.29 31.05 25.89
N GLN A 591 -24.27 30.91 25.04
CA GLN A 591 -23.04 30.14 25.32
C GLN A 591 -21.92 30.98 25.96
N ASP A 592 -22.18 32.23 26.33
CA ASP A 592 -21.17 33.20 26.80
C ASP A 592 -19.95 33.32 25.85
N GLY A 593 -20.21 33.17 24.54
CA GLY A 593 -19.18 33.09 23.51
C GLY A 593 -19.28 34.17 22.45
N GLU A 594 -18.16 34.41 21.74
CA GLU A 594 -18.10 35.33 20.61
C GLU A 594 -18.51 34.60 19.32
N LEU A 595 -19.50 35.14 18.60
CA LEU A 595 -19.93 34.60 17.31
C LEU A 595 -18.85 34.80 16.23
N GLY A 596 -18.44 33.69 15.62
CA GLY A 596 -17.50 33.64 14.52
C GLY A 596 -18.16 33.72 13.14
N ARG A 597 -17.72 32.85 12.23
CA ARG A 597 -18.25 32.72 10.87
C ARG A 597 -19.59 31.99 10.91
N VAL A 598 -20.44 32.35 9.95
CA VAL A 598 -21.81 31.83 9.80
C VAL A 598 -22.05 31.59 8.33
N ALA A 599 -22.51 30.39 8.00
CA ALA A 599 -22.84 29.99 6.64
C ALA A 599 -24.09 29.12 6.61
N ILE A 600 -24.96 29.36 5.63
CA ILE A 600 -26.04 28.44 5.28
C ILE A 600 -25.49 27.52 4.20
N VAL A 601 -25.58 26.20 4.39
CA VAL A 601 -24.96 25.21 3.52
C VAL A 601 -26.00 24.17 3.13
N ARG A 602 -26.14 23.95 1.82
CA ARG A 602 -26.89 22.80 1.29
C ARG A 602 -25.96 21.76 0.68
N LEU A 603 -26.25 20.49 0.89
CA LEU A 603 -25.53 19.34 0.34
C LEU A 603 -26.44 18.61 -0.64
N ALA A 604 -25.93 18.30 -1.83
CA ALA A 604 -26.71 17.70 -2.92
C ALA A 604 -27.36 16.37 -2.48
N PRO A 605 -28.47 15.94 -3.12
CA PRO A 605 -28.97 14.57 -2.99
C PRO A 605 -27.83 13.57 -3.20
N HIS A 606 -27.72 12.57 -2.31
CA HIS A 606 -26.61 11.60 -2.33
C HIS A 606 -25.20 12.20 -2.25
N GLY A 607 -25.10 13.47 -1.87
CA GLY A 607 -23.86 14.23 -1.84
C GLY A 607 -23.04 13.98 -0.57
N ARG A 608 -21.73 14.20 -0.68
CA ARG A 608 -20.75 14.00 0.40
C ARG A 608 -19.92 15.25 0.67
N VAL A 609 -19.70 15.50 1.96
CA VAL A 609 -18.55 16.27 2.44
C VAL A 609 -17.48 15.26 2.82
N TYR A 610 -16.39 15.25 2.07
CA TYR A 610 -15.31 14.26 2.22
C TYR A 610 -14.54 14.50 3.51
N ARG A 611 -13.89 13.44 4.01
CA ARG A 611 -13.19 13.46 5.28
C ARG A 611 -12.08 14.52 5.28
N HIS A 612 -12.14 15.44 6.24
CA HIS A 612 -11.19 16.54 6.39
C HIS A 612 -11.10 16.99 7.85
N ILE A 613 -10.13 17.85 8.15
CA ILE A 613 -10.03 18.58 9.41
C ILE A 613 -10.20 20.07 9.08
N ASP A 614 -10.90 20.82 9.94
CA ASP A 614 -10.91 22.27 9.82
C ASP A 614 -9.57 22.84 10.32
N GLN A 615 -8.65 23.12 9.39
CA GLN A 615 -7.29 23.57 9.70
C GLN A 615 -7.15 25.09 9.67
N GLY A 616 -6.33 25.62 10.58
CA GLY A 616 -5.93 27.03 10.68
C GLY A 616 -6.10 27.59 12.09
N ASP A 617 -5.36 28.65 12.40
CA ASP A 617 -5.36 29.27 13.74
C ASP A 617 -6.77 29.70 14.19
N TYR A 618 -7.63 30.09 13.24
CA TYR A 618 -9.02 30.45 13.51
C TYR A 618 -9.83 29.28 14.10
N TYR A 619 -9.71 28.07 13.54
CA TYR A 619 -10.51 26.90 13.93
C TYR A 619 -10.00 26.21 15.18
N ARG A 620 -8.70 26.38 15.50
CA ARG A 620 -8.08 25.77 16.69
C ARG A 620 -8.76 26.19 18.00
N VAL A 621 -9.24 27.43 18.07
CA VAL A 621 -9.80 28.03 19.30
C VAL A 621 -11.32 28.24 19.25
N ARG A 622 -11.99 27.67 18.24
CA ARG A 622 -13.44 27.82 18.05
C ARG A 622 -14.11 26.45 17.98
N ASP A 623 -15.31 26.39 18.51
CA ASP A 623 -16.19 25.26 18.38
C ASP A 623 -17.18 25.48 17.24
N ARG A 624 -17.53 24.40 16.53
CA ARG A 624 -18.42 24.45 15.37
C ARG A 624 -19.73 23.76 15.67
N TYR A 625 -20.80 24.41 15.23
CA TYR A 625 -22.17 23.99 15.47
C TYR A 625 -22.92 23.85 14.14
N HIS A 626 -23.83 22.89 14.11
CA HIS A 626 -24.70 22.59 12.99
C HIS A 626 -26.15 22.65 13.49
N LEU A 627 -26.91 23.65 13.05
CA LEU A 627 -28.37 23.64 13.14
C LEU A 627 -28.94 23.00 11.87
N VAL A 628 -29.65 21.89 12.03
CA VAL A 628 -30.30 21.18 10.91
C VAL A 628 -31.61 21.89 10.58
N LEU A 629 -31.72 22.46 9.38
CA LEU A 629 -32.96 23.08 8.92
C LEU A 629 -33.82 22.09 8.15
N HIS A 630 -33.22 21.35 7.20
CA HIS A 630 -33.93 20.40 6.36
C HIS A 630 -33.06 19.18 6.03
N SER A 631 -33.62 17.97 6.19
CA SER A 631 -33.01 16.70 5.79
C SER A 631 -34.05 15.59 5.92
N ALA A 632 -34.62 15.11 4.82
CA ALA A 632 -35.78 14.21 4.84
C ALA A 632 -35.53 12.89 5.62
N THR A 633 -34.31 12.37 5.57
CA THR A 633 -33.89 11.14 6.26
C THR A 633 -32.99 11.41 7.48
N GLY A 634 -32.81 12.68 7.87
CA GLY A 634 -31.75 13.10 8.79
C GLY A 634 -30.38 13.17 8.10
N SER A 635 -29.46 13.95 8.66
CA SER A 635 -28.12 14.19 8.12
C SER A 635 -27.09 13.34 8.86
N LEU A 636 -26.37 12.48 8.15
CA LEU A 636 -25.24 11.77 8.75
C LEU A 636 -24.02 12.69 8.86
N LEU A 637 -23.43 12.73 10.06
CA LEU A 637 -22.18 13.44 10.34
C LEU A 637 -21.26 12.51 11.13
N GLY A 638 -20.05 12.30 10.62
CA GLY A 638 -19.00 11.50 11.25
C GLY A 638 -17.87 12.38 11.76
N ALA A 639 -17.35 12.09 12.95
CA ALA A 639 -16.17 12.72 13.52
C ALA A 639 -15.36 11.67 14.30
N GLY A 640 -14.09 11.49 13.94
CA GLY A 640 -13.28 10.40 14.50
C GLY A 640 -13.85 9.04 14.11
N ASP A 641 -14.20 8.23 15.11
CA ASP A 641 -14.86 6.93 15.01
C ASP A 641 -16.35 6.98 15.43
N GLU A 642 -16.92 8.18 15.59
CA GLU A 642 -18.33 8.41 15.90
C GLU A 642 -19.12 8.88 14.68
N TRP A 643 -20.36 8.39 14.55
CA TRP A 643 -21.33 8.82 13.55
C TRP A 643 -22.67 9.09 14.23
N VAL A 644 -23.27 10.24 13.91
CA VAL A 644 -24.57 10.66 14.43
C VAL A 644 -25.49 11.03 13.27
N ARG A 645 -26.78 10.73 13.41
CA ARG A 645 -27.83 11.19 12.49
C ARG A 645 -28.50 12.40 13.10
N LEU A 646 -28.25 13.57 12.51
CA LEU A 646 -28.80 14.84 12.98
C LEU A 646 -30.16 15.09 12.31
N HIS A 647 -31.20 15.38 13.07
CA HIS A 647 -32.56 15.58 12.58
C HIS A 647 -32.96 17.05 12.48
N PRO A 648 -33.89 17.43 11.56
CA PRO A 648 -34.41 18.79 11.46
C PRO A 648 -34.87 19.35 12.82
N GLY A 649 -34.49 20.59 13.12
CA GLY A 649 -34.75 21.23 14.41
C GLY A 649 -33.72 20.96 15.48
N GLU A 650 -32.72 20.10 15.24
CA GLU A 650 -31.63 19.86 16.19
C GLU A 650 -30.43 20.79 15.94
N CYS A 651 -29.80 21.25 17.03
CA CYS A 651 -28.52 21.94 17.01
C CYS A 651 -27.45 21.10 17.70
N TRP A 652 -26.38 20.80 16.98
CA TRP A 652 -25.30 19.93 17.43
C TRP A 652 -23.96 20.65 17.45
N TRP A 653 -23.19 20.45 18.51
CA TRP A 653 -21.74 20.61 18.50
C TRP A 653 -21.08 19.33 17.99
N PHE A 654 -20.00 19.48 17.22
CA PHE A 654 -19.09 18.38 16.95
C PHE A 654 -17.64 18.85 17.03
N ASN A 655 -16.72 17.93 17.29
CA ASN A 655 -15.30 18.25 17.32
C ASN A 655 -14.74 18.45 15.91
N ASN A 656 -14.70 19.70 15.45
CA ASN A 656 -14.19 20.10 14.14
C ASN A 656 -12.67 19.93 13.97
N LYS A 657 -11.95 19.68 15.08
CA LYS A 657 -10.48 19.61 15.14
C LYS A 657 -9.93 18.21 14.83
N ILE A 658 -10.82 17.25 14.60
CA ILE A 658 -10.49 15.88 14.20
C ILE A 658 -11.07 15.56 12.82
N PRO A 659 -10.60 14.49 12.15
CA PRO A 659 -11.14 14.10 10.85
C PRO A 659 -12.65 13.87 10.92
N HIS A 660 -13.39 14.58 10.07
CA HIS A 660 -14.84 14.55 10.02
C HIS A 660 -15.36 14.63 8.58
N GLU A 661 -16.57 14.11 8.38
CA GLU A 661 -17.22 13.96 7.07
C GLU A 661 -18.74 13.96 7.21
N ALA A 662 -19.47 14.28 6.14
CA ALA A 662 -20.93 14.27 6.15
C ALA A 662 -21.49 13.62 4.89
N TYR A 663 -22.66 13.00 5.01
CA TYR A 663 -23.34 12.35 3.90
C TYR A 663 -24.84 12.66 3.92
N ASN A 664 -25.39 12.99 2.76
CA ASN A 664 -26.82 13.18 2.56
C ASN A 664 -27.41 11.93 1.88
N GLU A 665 -28.13 11.11 2.64
CA GLU A 665 -28.79 9.90 2.11
C GLU A 665 -30.11 10.19 1.40
N SER A 666 -30.62 11.43 1.46
CA SER A 666 -31.91 11.76 0.89
C SER A 666 -31.83 12.09 -0.60
N ASP A 667 -32.94 11.87 -1.30
CA ASP A 667 -33.16 12.30 -2.68
C ASP A 667 -33.39 13.83 -2.80
N ASP A 668 -33.31 14.56 -1.69
CA ASP A 668 -33.53 16.00 -1.59
C ASP A 668 -32.28 16.70 -1.02
N TRP A 669 -32.22 18.03 -1.14
CA TRP A 669 -31.14 18.81 -0.56
C TRP A 669 -31.20 18.78 0.97
N ARG A 670 -30.04 18.57 1.61
CA ARG A 670 -29.88 18.72 3.05
C ARG A 670 -29.38 20.11 3.37
N ILE A 671 -30.07 20.88 4.22
CA ILE A 671 -29.78 22.30 4.51
C ILE A 671 -29.45 22.48 6.00
N HIS A 672 -28.30 23.08 6.28
CA HIS A 672 -27.82 23.40 7.62
C HIS A 672 -27.39 24.86 7.74
N VAL A 673 -27.54 25.44 8.94
CA VAL A 673 -26.75 26.60 9.36
C VAL A 673 -25.52 26.08 10.09
N ILE A 674 -24.34 26.40 9.55
CA ILE A 674 -23.05 26.09 10.16
C ILE A 674 -22.46 27.37 10.70
N PHE A 675 -22.10 27.38 11.98
CA PHE A 675 -21.54 28.56 12.62
C PHE A 675 -20.51 28.18 13.67
N ASP A 676 -19.57 29.09 13.90
CA ASP A 676 -18.50 28.90 14.87
C ASP A 676 -18.71 29.83 16.07
N VAL A 677 -18.39 29.35 17.27
CA VAL A 677 -18.40 30.17 18.50
C VAL A 677 -17.05 30.01 19.19
N GLN A 678 -16.46 31.12 19.61
CA GLN A 678 -15.31 31.10 20.53
C GLN A 678 -15.85 31.25 21.95
N THR A 679 -15.88 30.16 22.70
CA THR A 679 -16.19 30.20 24.14
C THR A 679 -15.07 30.90 24.89
N GLN A 680 -15.40 31.66 25.94
CA GLN A 680 -14.42 32.36 26.78
C GLN A 680 -13.58 31.40 27.64
#